data_AF-A0A498NU64-F1
#
_entry.id   AF-A0A498NU64-F1
#
_cell.length_a   1.000
_cell.length_b   1.000
_cell.length_c   1.000
_cell.angle_alpha   90.00
_cell.angle_beta   90.00
_cell.angle_gamma   90.00
#
_symmetry.space_group_name_H-M   'P 1'
#
loop_
_entity.id
_entity.type
_entity.pdbx_description
1 polymer ?
#
loop_
_entity_poly.entity_id
_entity_poly.type
_entity_poly.pdbx_seq_one_letter_code
_entity_poly.pdbx_strand_id
1 'polypeptide(L)'
;MDIRKWLVSSTSARPSSDLECTTITLPFQPAPPIQSDITETPVGSNSETGANGAEAEFSNLQAVDDLGIDQPNQVKLKQYPARMFGGKKRAFVSSWYINRDWLEYSVKADSAFCFCCRKFNVGTSRVDAFVNAGYRNWKNANETDRGFHKHQTSKEHLSSYAMWKERERRVSSGKEISTLLNADQLQKNRYYVSSIIDVIGFLVENQLPLRGKLDAFDNMSEGGSGLFLSLLDYTIKKDPLLADAVKTLPRNATYTCHDIQNEIISLLSEVVTEAIVKEVGDSYYTLKVDGTRDPTGCENISIVIRFVNESESYEVAERLLTVATAEMGDARTLTDTILAELNKAGLNPSKILSQVYDGASLMSGKIGGVQKLLQEKLNKNIPYVHCLNHQLHLVVVHAMSAEAAVMDFFNVCNALYKYCKKPTIAVHYKGERLKRLLEQRWTGHLATVSVILNNFEEITSLLTEIDSVRAHGPELRMEAVGLLREISTPSFLFIANLVHEVLALLDPPNKLLQREDTDLWTGLSIVTSAKVCMQKLRCVEGFTKVWEKARAAANALPKSTTPKRRRTGNKNMDDYLVEETTGQREDDVETELKRLYYSTVDSVVGEMDQRFSEQNSHLYRALAVLDPESDLFLDPETVKCIMDLTQSPICYAEFEVAKNFLRSQKESKTEGDNWTTKLILSKYHKALQTMPSVLTAFKHALTFGASTAMCENSFSSLRNVFSDHRRSMLHKRKAQLVQLAFERDLTRKCTTEWKDTVLRRFNVRTRRLQLF
;
A
#
# COMPACT_ATOMS: atom_id res chain seq x y z
N MET A 1 -22.69 7.46 2.45
CA MET A 1 -22.82 6.17 3.17
C MET A 1 -22.07 6.26 4.48
N ASP A 2 -22.76 6.06 5.61
CA ASP A 2 -22.23 6.28 6.96
C ASP A 2 -21.48 5.03 7.47
N ILE A 3 -20.15 5.12 7.53
CA ILE A 3 -19.23 3.99 7.75
C ILE A 3 -19.01 3.66 9.25
N ARG A 4 -19.75 4.31 10.14
CA ARG A 4 -19.68 4.10 11.60
C ARG A 4 -19.96 2.66 12.09
N LYS A 5 -20.39 1.74 11.22
CA LYS A 5 -20.79 0.36 11.59
C LYS A 5 -19.94 -0.77 11.00
N TRP A 6 -18.83 -0.48 10.32
CA TRP A 6 -18.25 -1.43 9.35
C TRP A 6 -17.26 -2.48 9.89
N LEU A 7 -16.72 -2.42 11.12
CA LEU A 7 -15.77 -3.45 11.61
C LEU A 7 -15.93 -3.71 13.13
N VAL A 8 -16.83 -4.59 13.54
CA VAL A 8 -16.73 -5.24 14.86
C VAL A 8 -16.76 -6.74 14.58
N SER A 9 -15.70 -7.42 15.01
CA SER A 9 -15.44 -8.86 14.98
C SER A 9 -14.84 -9.45 13.70
N SER A 10 -13.50 -9.46 13.65
CA SER A 10 -12.71 -10.55 13.06
C SER A 10 -11.29 -10.52 13.65
N THR A 11 -11.13 -10.98 14.90
CA THR A 11 -9.84 -11.45 15.39
C THR A 11 -9.62 -12.84 14.81
N SER A 12 -8.77 -12.96 13.78
CA SER A 12 -8.27 -14.25 13.31
C SER A 12 -7.14 -14.72 14.23
N ALA A 13 -7.29 -15.94 14.72
CA ALA A 13 -6.30 -16.65 15.51
C ALA A 13 -4.95 -16.76 14.76
N ARG A 14 -3.85 -16.56 15.49
CA ARG A 14 -2.49 -16.83 15.02
C ARG A 14 -2.24 -18.35 15.06
N PRO A 15 -1.64 -18.96 14.03
CA PRO A 15 -1.02 -20.27 14.19
C PRO A 15 0.31 -20.11 14.95
N SER A 16 0.48 -20.91 16.00
CA SER A 16 1.75 -21.18 16.66
C SER A 16 2.60 -22.08 15.77
N SER A 17 3.78 -21.62 15.35
CA SER A 17 4.82 -22.46 14.78
C SER A 17 6.07 -22.33 15.64
N ASP A 18 6.35 -23.39 16.40
CA ASP A 18 7.65 -23.63 17.02
C ASP A 18 8.69 -23.80 15.90
N LEU A 19 9.75 -22.99 15.93
CA LEU A 19 10.91 -23.13 15.05
C LEU A 19 12.14 -23.16 15.95
N GLU A 20 12.69 -24.37 16.10
CA GLU A 20 13.97 -24.63 16.73
C GLU A 20 15.09 -23.93 15.94
N CYS A 21 15.88 -23.15 16.68
CA CYS A 21 17.00 -22.38 16.16
C CYS A 21 18.18 -23.32 15.85
N THR A 22 18.41 -23.61 14.57
CA THR A 22 19.64 -24.26 14.10
C THR A 22 20.59 -23.22 13.52
N THR A 23 21.70 -22.99 14.22
CA THR A 23 22.78 -22.07 13.87
C THR A 23 23.53 -22.58 12.63
N ILE A 24 23.43 -21.89 11.50
CA ILE A 24 24.29 -22.09 10.33
C ILE A 24 25.26 -20.90 10.24
N THR A 25 26.53 -21.17 10.50
CA THR A 25 27.66 -20.27 10.28
C THR A 25 28.17 -20.43 8.84
N LEU A 26 28.17 -19.34 8.05
CA LEU A 26 28.83 -19.30 6.74
C LEU A 26 29.94 -18.23 6.72
N PRO A 27 31.12 -18.52 6.16
CA PRO A 27 32.26 -17.61 6.16
C PRO A 27 32.19 -16.57 5.03
N PHE A 28 32.56 -15.33 5.38
CA PHE A 28 32.68 -14.18 4.48
C PHE A 28 34.01 -14.25 3.69
N GLN A 29 33.97 -14.08 2.37
CA GLN A 29 35.14 -13.71 1.55
C GLN A 29 34.86 -12.38 0.82
N PRO A 30 35.80 -11.41 0.81
CA PRO A 30 35.62 -10.15 0.10
C PRO A 30 36.08 -10.25 -1.37
N ALA A 31 35.29 -9.64 -2.27
CA ALA A 31 35.57 -9.51 -3.71
C ALA A 31 36.49 -8.29 -4.03
N PRO A 32 37.25 -8.32 -5.14
CA PRO A 32 38.22 -7.29 -5.51
C PRO A 32 37.61 -6.09 -6.28
N PRO A 33 38.29 -4.93 -6.33
CA PRO A 33 37.76 -3.70 -6.91
C PRO A 33 37.94 -3.59 -8.44
N ILE A 34 36.96 -2.94 -9.07
CA ILE A 34 36.84 -2.66 -10.50
C ILE A 34 37.44 -1.28 -10.84
N GLN A 35 38.27 -1.20 -11.89
CA GLN A 35 38.82 0.02 -12.47
C GLN A 35 37.81 0.71 -13.40
N SER A 36 37.81 2.05 -13.43
CA SER A 36 37.01 2.86 -14.37
C SER A 36 37.92 3.70 -15.26
N ASP A 37 37.82 3.47 -16.57
CA ASP A 37 38.35 4.34 -17.63
C ASP A 37 37.20 5.23 -18.13
N ILE A 38 37.44 6.54 -18.26
CA ILE A 38 36.54 7.45 -18.99
C ILE A 38 37.38 8.30 -19.95
N THR A 39 36.99 8.23 -21.21
CA THR A 39 37.47 8.99 -22.37
C THR A 39 36.77 10.36 -22.49
N GLU A 40 37.44 11.31 -23.14
CA GLU A 40 37.11 12.73 -23.11
C GLU A 40 36.69 13.30 -24.49
N THR A 41 35.86 14.37 -24.45
CA THR A 41 35.64 15.47 -25.44
C THR A 41 34.56 15.34 -26.55
N PRO A 42 34.07 16.47 -27.17
CA PRO A 42 33.78 17.84 -26.68
C PRO A 42 32.44 18.48 -27.19
N VAL A 43 32.06 19.65 -26.64
CA VAL A 43 31.06 20.59 -27.23
C VAL A 43 31.64 22.04 -27.26
N GLY A 44 31.32 22.80 -28.33
CA GLY A 44 31.72 24.19 -28.63
C GLY A 44 30.90 25.28 -27.90
N SER A 45 31.48 26.45 -27.61
CA SER A 45 31.46 27.73 -28.38
C SER A 45 30.21 28.59 -28.16
N ASN A 46 30.33 29.70 -27.41
CA ASN A 46 30.19 31.13 -27.83
C ASN A 46 28.98 31.74 -27.07
N SER A 47 28.81 33.03 -26.73
CA SER A 47 29.40 34.36 -27.00
C SER A 47 28.67 35.37 -26.08
N GLU A 48 29.36 36.27 -25.36
CA GLU A 48 29.49 37.74 -25.59
C GLU A 48 28.44 38.70 -24.97
N THR A 49 28.95 39.92 -24.68
CA THR A 49 28.32 41.23 -24.36
C THR A 49 27.94 41.49 -22.89
N GLY A 50 28.17 42.63 -22.23
CA GLY A 50 28.74 43.97 -22.51
C GLY A 50 28.18 44.96 -21.45
N ALA A 51 29.00 45.51 -20.54
CA ALA A 51 29.40 46.93 -20.41
C ALA A 51 28.61 47.85 -19.43
N ASN A 52 29.38 48.69 -18.70
CA ASN A 52 29.07 49.91 -17.89
C ASN A 52 28.44 49.72 -16.49
N GLY A 53 28.82 50.41 -15.40
CA GLY A 53 29.80 51.46 -15.09
C GLY A 53 29.64 51.95 -13.63
N ALA A 54 30.71 52.54 -13.08
CA ALA A 54 30.83 53.49 -11.94
C ALA A 54 30.41 53.12 -10.48
N GLU A 55 31.47 52.94 -9.68
CA GLU A 55 31.78 53.52 -8.35
C GLU A 55 30.86 53.40 -7.11
N ALA A 56 31.51 52.84 -6.08
CA ALA A 56 31.39 53.05 -4.63
C ALA A 56 30.33 52.25 -3.87
N GLU A 57 30.80 51.21 -3.15
CA GLU A 57 30.69 51.16 -1.69
C GLU A 57 31.47 49.94 -1.14
N PHE A 58 32.29 50.17 -0.11
CA PHE A 58 32.98 49.14 0.65
C PHE A 58 31.97 48.27 1.40
N SER A 59 31.70 47.05 0.93
CA SER A 59 31.30 45.92 1.78
C SER A 59 31.35 44.59 1.01
N ASN A 60 31.74 43.53 1.73
CA ASN A 60 31.62 42.10 1.39
C ASN A 60 32.60 41.50 0.37
N LEU A 61 33.74 41.01 0.89
CA LEU A 61 34.52 39.95 0.24
C LEU A 61 33.66 38.67 0.17
N GLN A 62 33.09 38.41 -1.00
CA GLN A 62 32.62 37.09 -1.39
C GLN A 62 33.76 36.10 -1.24
N ALA A 63 33.55 35.04 -0.45
CA ALA A 63 34.45 33.90 -0.43
C ALA A 63 34.51 33.31 -1.86
N VAL A 64 35.71 33.23 -2.42
CA VAL A 64 35.95 32.57 -3.71
C VAL A 64 35.69 31.07 -3.51
N ASP A 65 34.52 30.60 -3.97
CA ASP A 65 33.96 29.27 -3.71
C ASP A 65 34.50 28.17 -4.66
N ASP A 66 35.35 28.53 -5.63
CA ASP A 66 35.98 27.61 -6.58
C ASP A 66 37.45 27.26 -6.23
N LEU A 67 37.91 27.57 -5.02
CA LEU A 67 39.21 27.13 -4.47
C LEU A 67 39.06 25.83 -3.65
N GLY A 68 40.13 25.05 -3.52
CA GLY A 68 40.10 23.75 -2.88
C GLY A 68 39.88 23.80 -1.36
N ILE A 69 39.06 22.90 -0.81
CA ILE A 69 38.78 22.88 0.63
C ILE A 69 39.83 22.06 1.39
N ASP A 70 40.05 20.81 0.97
CA ASP A 70 40.98 19.89 1.66
C ASP A 70 42.26 19.61 0.86
N GLN A 71 42.24 19.86 -0.44
CA GLN A 71 43.39 19.74 -1.34
C GLN A 71 43.42 20.91 -2.34
N PRO A 72 44.58 21.25 -2.93
CA PRO A 72 44.70 22.30 -3.93
C PRO A 72 43.79 22.06 -5.15
N ASN A 73 43.01 23.07 -5.57
CA ASN A 73 42.22 22.97 -6.79
C ASN A 73 43.00 23.41 -8.04
N GLN A 74 43.45 22.43 -8.83
CA GLN A 74 44.24 22.62 -10.06
C GLN A 74 43.41 22.43 -11.33
N VAL A 75 42.44 23.32 -11.55
CA VAL A 75 41.54 23.25 -12.71
C VAL A 75 42.33 23.37 -14.02
N LYS A 76 42.18 22.36 -14.90
CA LYS A 76 42.74 22.37 -16.26
C LYS A 76 41.66 22.78 -17.26
N LEU A 77 41.77 24.01 -17.77
CA LEU A 77 40.86 24.51 -18.81
C LEU A 77 41.47 24.31 -20.20
N LYS A 78 40.62 24.08 -21.20
CA LYS A 78 41.04 24.10 -22.62
C LYS A 78 41.63 25.44 -23.03
N GLN A 79 41.12 26.52 -22.44
CA GLN A 79 41.63 27.88 -22.62
C GLN A 79 41.43 28.68 -21.33
N TYR A 80 42.49 29.31 -20.82
CA TYR A 80 42.41 30.22 -19.68
C TYR A 80 42.10 31.65 -20.16
N PRO A 81 41.40 32.46 -19.35
CA PRO A 81 41.22 33.89 -19.58
C PRO A 81 42.55 34.61 -19.88
N ALA A 82 42.59 35.35 -21.00
CA ALA A 82 43.78 36.09 -21.44
C ALA A 82 43.62 37.59 -21.18
N ARG A 83 44.67 38.21 -20.64
CA ARG A 83 44.74 39.65 -20.37
C ARG A 83 45.88 40.31 -21.14
N MET A 84 45.76 41.61 -21.38
CA MET A 84 46.79 42.40 -22.05
C MET A 84 47.89 42.81 -21.05
N PHE A 85 49.14 42.46 -21.36
CA PHE A 85 50.32 42.92 -20.62
C PHE A 85 51.33 43.51 -21.61
N GLY A 86 51.50 44.83 -21.60
CA GLY A 86 52.47 45.52 -22.45
C GLY A 86 52.33 45.17 -23.94
N GLY A 87 51.10 45.18 -24.46
CA GLY A 87 50.80 44.89 -25.88
C GLY A 87 50.67 43.41 -26.25
N LYS A 88 50.93 42.46 -25.33
CA LYS A 88 50.78 41.01 -25.58
C LYS A 88 49.66 40.42 -24.72
N LYS A 89 48.79 39.58 -25.32
CA LYS A 89 47.83 38.76 -24.56
C LYS A 89 48.56 37.63 -23.84
N ARG A 90 48.39 37.52 -22.52
CA ARG A 90 48.93 36.44 -21.69
C ARG A 90 47.82 35.87 -20.82
N ALA A 91 47.87 34.57 -20.55
CA ALA A 91 46.92 33.86 -19.70
C ALA A 91 47.67 32.99 -18.70
N PHE A 92 46.97 32.47 -17.70
CA PHE A 92 47.47 31.37 -16.88
C PHE A 92 47.76 30.15 -17.76
N VAL A 93 48.77 29.35 -17.41
CA VAL A 93 49.15 28.14 -18.14
C VAL A 93 49.16 26.96 -17.19
N SER A 94 48.43 25.88 -17.52
CA SER A 94 48.31 24.68 -16.69
C SER A 94 49.65 23.98 -16.42
N SER A 95 50.65 24.17 -17.29
CA SER A 95 52.02 23.67 -17.04
C SER A 95 52.68 24.28 -15.81
N TRP A 96 52.17 25.41 -15.28
CA TRP A 96 52.69 26.01 -14.05
C TRP A 96 52.37 25.21 -12.79
N TYR A 97 51.41 24.28 -12.86
CA TYR A 97 51.17 23.31 -11.79
C TYR A 97 52.30 22.27 -11.67
N ILE A 98 53.06 22.06 -12.75
CA ILE A 98 54.19 21.12 -12.73
C ILE A 98 55.24 21.67 -11.76
N ASN A 99 55.60 20.84 -10.77
CA ASN A 99 56.48 21.18 -9.64
C ASN A 99 55.92 22.24 -8.67
N ARG A 100 54.61 22.50 -8.69
CA ARG A 100 53.91 23.41 -7.77
C ARG A 100 52.55 22.83 -7.37
N ASP A 101 52.59 21.78 -6.55
CA ASP A 101 51.40 21.13 -5.98
C ASP A 101 50.56 22.09 -5.13
N TRP A 102 51.16 23.11 -4.52
CA TRP A 102 50.49 24.14 -3.73
C TRP A 102 49.67 25.16 -4.53
N LEU A 103 49.88 25.26 -5.85
CA LEU A 103 49.31 26.32 -6.70
C LEU A 103 47.85 26.00 -7.06
N GLU A 104 46.95 26.94 -6.80
CA GLU A 104 45.53 26.88 -7.18
C GLU A 104 45.21 27.97 -8.22
N TYR A 105 44.18 27.75 -9.04
CA TYR A 105 43.64 28.79 -9.91
C TYR A 105 42.13 28.89 -9.74
N SER A 106 41.64 30.09 -9.45
CA SER A 106 40.21 30.40 -9.44
C SER A 106 39.78 30.88 -10.82
N VAL A 107 38.81 30.21 -11.41
CA VAL A 107 38.20 30.59 -12.69
C VAL A 107 37.36 31.85 -12.49
N LYS A 108 36.64 31.94 -11.36
CA LYS A 108 35.79 33.10 -11.03
C LYS A 108 36.61 34.36 -10.80
N ALA A 109 37.74 34.26 -10.11
CA ALA A 109 38.61 35.41 -9.84
C ALA A 109 39.65 35.67 -10.94
N ASP A 110 39.85 34.74 -11.88
CA ASP A 110 40.95 34.73 -12.85
C ASP A 110 42.29 35.08 -12.19
N SER A 111 42.66 34.27 -11.18
CA SER A 111 43.82 34.50 -10.32
C SER A 111 44.39 33.20 -9.78
N ALA A 112 45.70 33.21 -9.54
CA ALA A 112 46.40 32.12 -8.88
C ALA A 112 46.48 32.35 -7.37
N PHE A 113 46.26 31.29 -6.59
CA PHE A 113 46.34 31.31 -5.12
C PHE A 113 47.31 30.23 -4.64
N CYS A 114 47.75 30.35 -3.38
CA CYS A 114 48.55 29.34 -2.72
C CYS A 114 47.72 28.62 -1.66
N PHE A 115 47.50 27.31 -1.85
CA PHE A 115 46.69 26.48 -0.96
C PHE A 115 47.25 26.48 0.47
N CYS A 116 48.54 26.16 0.64
CA CYS A 116 49.13 26.04 1.96
C CYS A 116 49.18 27.39 2.69
N CYS A 117 49.54 28.49 2.02
CA CYS A 117 49.52 29.82 2.64
C CYS A 117 48.11 30.28 3.01
N ARG A 118 47.09 29.98 2.19
CA ARG A 118 45.69 30.29 2.50
C ARG A 118 45.17 29.51 3.70
N LYS A 119 45.62 28.27 3.90
CA LYS A 119 45.11 27.37 4.94
C LYS A 119 45.84 27.47 6.28
N PHE A 120 47.15 27.67 6.28
CA PHE A 120 47.97 27.60 7.49
C PHE A 120 48.51 28.96 7.95
N ASN A 121 48.46 29.97 7.09
CA ASN A 121 48.79 31.40 7.30
C ASN A 121 49.67 31.71 8.53
N VAL A 122 50.99 31.54 8.37
CA VAL A 122 51.97 31.68 9.47
C VAL A 122 52.51 33.12 9.62
N GLY A 123 52.07 34.07 8.78
CA GLY A 123 52.60 35.44 8.73
C GLY A 123 51.70 36.51 9.36
N THR A 124 52.30 37.55 9.95
CA THR A 124 51.61 38.75 10.48
C THR A 124 51.29 39.81 9.41
N SER A 125 51.74 39.62 8.16
CA SER A 125 51.48 40.56 7.06
C SER A 125 50.15 40.23 6.37
N ARG A 126 49.15 41.11 6.53
CA ARG A 126 47.81 41.01 5.92
C ARG A 126 47.78 41.14 4.39
N VAL A 127 48.93 41.15 3.70
CA VAL A 127 49.02 41.51 2.27
C VAL A 127 49.91 40.54 1.49
N ASP A 128 49.62 39.24 1.51
CA ASP A 128 50.14 38.33 0.47
C ASP A 128 49.14 38.26 -0.70
N ALA A 129 49.62 38.59 -1.89
CA ALA A 129 48.85 38.53 -3.13
C ALA A 129 48.34 37.10 -3.41
N PHE A 130 49.03 36.07 -2.92
CA PHE A 130 48.64 34.66 -3.12
C PHE A 130 47.56 34.15 -2.17
N VAL A 131 47.10 34.96 -1.20
CA VAL A 131 46.10 34.57 -0.20
C VAL A 131 44.79 35.35 -0.36
N ASN A 132 44.85 36.69 -0.41
CA ASN A 132 43.65 37.52 -0.35
C ASN A 132 43.13 37.94 -1.73
N ALA A 133 43.98 38.55 -2.56
CA ALA A 133 43.56 39.12 -3.86
C ALA A 133 43.75 38.16 -5.05
N GLY A 134 44.60 37.14 -4.87
CA GLY A 134 45.07 36.27 -5.94
C GLY A 134 46.15 36.94 -6.79
N TYR A 135 47.17 36.17 -7.20
CA TYR A 135 48.21 36.61 -8.11
C TYR A 135 47.71 36.57 -9.55
N ARG A 136 47.82 37.70 -10.27
CA ARG A 136 47.28 37.85 -11.64
C ARG A 136 48.32 38.32 -12.67
N ASN A 137 49.58 38.54 -12.28
CA ASN A 137 50.58 39.11 -13.19
C ASN A 137 51.30 38.02 -14.01
N TRP A 138 50.67 37.58 -15.10
CA TRP A 138 51.16 36.50 -15.96
C TRP A 138 52.47 36.83 -16.70
N LYS A 139 52.85 38.12 -16.80
CA LYS A 139 54.12 38.52 -17.41
C LYS A 139 55.31 38.03 -16.58
N ASN A 140 55.18 38.05 -15.25
CA ASN A 140 56.28 37.83 -14.30
C ASN A 140 56.08 36.56 -13.47
N ALA A 141 55.18 35.66 -13.90
CA ALA A 141 54.76 34.50 -13.13
C ALA A 141 55.91 33.55 -12.75
N ASN A 142 56.89 33.36 -13.64
CA ASN A 142 58.05 32.48 -13.43
C ASN A 142 59.39 33.22 -13.29
N GLU A 143 59.37 34.54 -13.09
CA GLU A 143 60.62 35.28 -12.81
C GLU A 143 61.23 34.83 -11.48
N THR A 144 62.56 34.87 -11.34
CA THR A 144 63.25 34.40 -10.13
C THR A 144 63.11 35.36 -8.96
N ASP A 145 63.06 36.67 -9.22
CA ASP A 145 62.95 37.73 -8.21
C ASP A 145 61.49 38.16 -7.93
N ARG A 146 60.50 37.58 -8.61
CA ARG A 146 59.07 37.93 -8.54
C ARG A 146 58.17 36.70 -8.75
N GLY A 147 56.86 36.88 -8.71
CA GLY A 147 55.90 35.83 -9.06
C GLY A 147 55.96 34.57 -8.20
N PHE A 148 55.76 33.41 -8.82
CA PHE A 148 55.66 32.11 -8.15
C PHE A 148 56.97 31.69 -7.50
N HIS A 149 58.12 31.97 -8.14
CA HIS A 149 59.42 31.54 -7.61
C HIS A 149 59.78 32.29 -6.33
N LYS A 150 59.57 33.62 -6.29
CA LYS A 150 59.77 34.38 -5.06
C LYS A 150 58.84 33.92 -3.94
N HIS A 151 57.55 33.67 -4.25
CA HIS A 151 56.59 33.19 -3.26
C HIS A 151 56.99 31.82 -2.69
N GLN A 152 57.30 30.82 -3.52
CA GLN A 152 57.68 29.48 -3.03
C GLN A 152 58.96 29.48 -2.17
N THR A 153 59.86 30.45 -2.37
CA THR A 153 61.08 30.61 -1.56
C THR A 153 60.90 31.46 -0.30
N SER A 154 59.72 32.05 -0.09
CA SER A 154 59.47 32.91 1.08
C SER A 154 59.39 32.07 2.36
N LYS A 155 59.77 32.67 3.50
CA LYS A 155 59.74 31.99 4.81
C LYS A 155 58.32 31.59 5.20
N GLU A 156 57.35 32.43 4.88
CA GLU A 156 55.93 32.23 5.15
C GLU A 156 55.38 31.05 4.34
N HIS A 157 55.75 30.97 3.06
CA HIS A 157 55.40 29.83 2.22
C HIS A 157 56.03 28.53 2.74
N LEU A 158 57.34 28.51 2.97
CA LEU A 158 58.05 27.32 3.43
C LEU A 158 57.48 26.78 4.75
N SER A 159 57.13 27.68 5.68
CA SER A 159 56.49 27.29 6.94
C SER A 159 55.08 26.73 6.74
N SER A 160 54.25 27.42 5.95
CA SER A 160 52.88 26.97 5.64
C SER A 160 52.88 25.64 4.88
N TYR A 161 53.83 25.46 3.96
CA TYR A 161 54.03 24.24 3.18
C TYR A 161 54.47 23.06 4.05
N ALA A 162 55.40 23.28 4.99
CA ALA A 162 55.81 22.26 5.96
C ALA A 162 54.64 21.80 6.84
N MET A 163 53.80 22.73 7.31
CA MET A 163 52.58 22.41 8.07
C MET A 163 51.58 21.61 7.24
N TRP A 164 51.41 21.97 5.96
CA TRP A 164 50.56 21.23 5.04
C TRP A 164 51.04 19.79 4.82
N LYS A 165 52.32 19.59 4.50
CA LYS A 165 52.89 18.25 4.28
C LYS A 165 52.87 17.39 5.54
N GLU A 166 53.06 17.98 6.71
CA GLU A 166 52.91 17.27 7.97
C GLU A 166 51.45 16.86 8.23
N ARG A 167 50.46 17.71 7.91
CA ARG A 167 49.03 17.35 7.94
C ARG A 167 48.71 16.23 6.95
N GLU A 168 49.16 16.32 5.70
CA GLU A 168 48.97 15.31 4.65
C GLU A 168 49.52 13.94 5.10
N ARG A 169 50.70 13.94 5.73
CA ARG A 169 51.32 12.75 6.33
C ARG A 169 50.53 12.20 7.53
N ARG A 170 49.96 13.06 8.38
CA ARG A 170 49.13 12.67 9.54
C ARG A 170 47.78 12.08 9.14
N VAL A 171 47.12 12.67 8.14
CA VAL A 171 45.88 12.18 7.54
C VAL A 171 46.13 10.82 6.88
N SER A 172 47.20 10.69 6.10
CA SER A 172 47.57 9.43 5.44
C SER A 172 47.98 8.31 6.41
N SER A 173 48.38 8.66 7.64
CA SER A 173 48.75 7.70 8.70
C SER A 173 47.66 7.50 9.77
N GLY A 174 46.50 8.16 9.65
CA GLY A 174 45.38 8.03 10.58
C GLY A 174 45.64 8.51 12.02
N LYS A 175 46.69 9.33 12.25
CA LYS A 175 47.18 9.71 13.59
C LYS A 175 46.68 11.07 14.09
N GLU A 176 45.70 11.68 13.44
CA GLU A 176 45.14 12.95 13.87
C GLU A 176 43.93 12.71 14.80
N ILE A 177 44.10 13.06 16.09
CA ILE A 177 43.14 12.85 17.18
C ILE A 177 41.79 13.54 16.88
N SER A 178 41.80 14.71 16.22
CA SER A 178 40.59 15.44 15.83
C SER A 178 39.77 14.75 14.74
N THR A 179 40.41 14.09 13.76
CA THR A 179 39.71 13.29 12.73
C THR A 179 39.12 11.99 13.28
N LEU A 180 39.80 11.32 14.21
CA LEU A 180 39.27 10.12 14.88
C LEU A 180 38.12 10.47 15.84
N LEU A 181 38.24 11.58 16.60
CA LEU A 181 37.16 12.12 17.43
C LEU A 181 35.95 12.53 16.59
N ASN A 182 36.16 13.14 15.41
CA ASN A 182 35.07 13.46 14.49
C ASN A 182 34.43 12.19 13.91
N ALA A 183 35.20 11.17 13.51
CA ALA A 183 34.64 9.93 12.96
C ALA A 183 33.80 9.14 14.00
N ASP A 184 34.30 9.01 15.23
CA ASP A 184 33.56 8.39 16.34
C ASP A 184 32.29 9.18 16.67
N GLN A 185 32.39 10.51 16.76
CA GLN A 185 31.22 11.35 17.01
C GLN A 185 30.19 11.29 15.87
N LEU A 186 30.63 11.25 14.60
CA LEU A 186 29.74 11.07 13.44
C LEU A 186 29.04 9.70 13.49
N GLN A 187 29.74 8.65 13.91
CA GLN A 187 29.15 7.33 14.08
C GLN A 187 28.10 7.32 15.21
N LYS A 188 28.40 7.94 16.36
CA LYS A 188 27.46 8.10 17.47
C LYS A 188 26.23 8.91 17.08
N ASN A 189 26.41 10.02 16.36
CA ASN A 189 25.30 10.84 15.86
C ASN A 189 24.41 10.06 14.89
N ARG A 190 25.01 9.33 13.94
CA ARG A 190 24.27 8.45 13.02
C ARG A 190 23.51 7.38 13.79
N TYR A 191 24.14 6.75 14.78
CA TYR A 191 23.51 5.72 15.59
C TYR A 191 22.30 6.26 16.36
N TYR A 192 22.41 7.44 16.97
CA TYR A 192 21.31 8.07 17.67
C TYR A 192 20.10 8.38 16.76
N VAL A 193 20.33 9.02 15.61
CA VAL A 193 19.25 9.34 14.66
C VAL A 193 18.65 8.06 14.05
N SER A 194 19.50 7.07 13.80
CA SER A 194 19.12 5.74 13.33
C SER A 194 18.15 5.05 14.31
N SER A 195 18.41 5.13 15.62
CA SER A 195 17.49 4.62 16.65
C SER A 195 16.18 5.39 16.72
N ILE A 196 16.16 6.71 16.47
CA ILE A 196 14.91 7.47 16.37
C ILE A 196 14.06 6.98 15.19
N ILE A 197 14.70 6.75 14.04
CA ILE A 197 14.03 6.19 12.85
C ILE A 197 13.46 4.81 13.15
N ASP A 198 14.20 3.94 13.85
CA ASP A 198 13.73 2.60 14.24
C ASP A 198 12.50 2.65 15.14
N VAL A 199 12.53 3.50 16.17
CA VAL A 199 11.41 3.65 17.10
C VAL A 199 10.17 4.16 16.37
N ILE A 200 10.32 5.14 15.46
CA ILE A 200 9.21 5.62 14.63
C ILE A 200 8.71 4.50 13.72
N GLY A 201 9.60 3.84 12.98
CA GLY A 201 9.25 2.75 12.07
C GLY A 201 8.48 1.64 12.78
N PHE A 202 8.96 1.20 13.95
CA PHE A 202 8.30 0.21 14.78
C PHE A 202 6.88 0.62 15.17
N LEU A 203 6.69 1.86 15.65
CA LEU A 203 5.36 2.33 16.06
C LEU A 203 4.40 2.41 14.88
N VAL A 204 4.88 2.85 13.72
CA VAL A 204 4.07 2.97 12.50
C VAL A 204 3.68 1.60 11.94
N GLU A 205 4.63 0.66 11.81
CA GLU A 205 4.38 -0.72 11.36
C GLU A 205 3.30 -1.40 12.21
N ASN A 206 3.32 -1.14 13.52
CA ASN A 206 2.38 -1.69 14.50
C ASN A 206 1.11 -0.85 14.70
N GLN A 207 0.90 0.22 13.92
CA GLN A 207 -0.29 1.09 13.97
C GLN A 207 -0.48 1.80 15.32
N LEU A 208 0.60 1.96 16.09
CA LEU A 208 0.59 2.51 17.44
C LEU A 208 0.68 4.06 17.42
N PRO A 209 0.05 4.74 18.40
CA PRO A 209 0.15 6.18 18.51
C PRO A 209 1.56 6.61 18.94
N LEU A 210 2.14 7.62 18.28
CA LEU A 210 3.46 8.15 18.66
C LEU A 210 3.37 9.16 19.81
N ARG A 211 2.41 10.11 19.73
CA ARG A 211 2.29 11.23 20.67
C ARG A 211 1.46 10.88 21.90
N GLY A 212 1.75 11.58 23.00
CA GLY A 212 0.95 11.60 24.22
C GLY A 212 0.33 12.98 24.46
N LYS A 213 0.03 13.29 25.72
CA LYS A 213 -0.49 14.61 26.13
C LYS A 213 0.61 15.65 26.35
N LEU A 214 1.87 15.22 26.52
CA LEU A 214 3.04 16.06 26.81
C LEU A 214 4.12 15.85 25.75
N ASP A 215 4.74 16.94 25.29
CA ASP A 215 5.82 16.96 24.29
C ASP A 215 7.16 17.38 24.94
N ALA A 216 7.62 16.68 26.00
CA ALA A 216 8.89 17.02 26.66
C ALA A 216 9.63 15.82 27.24
N PHE A 217 10.97 15.82 27.07
CA PHE A 217 11.91 14.81 27.60
C PHE A 217 12.15 14.96 29.11
N ASP A 218 11.93 16.16 29.66
CA ASP A 218 12.30 16.50 31.04
C ASP A 218 11.27 16.05 32.09
N ASN A 219 10.05 15.68 31.68
CA ASN A 219 8.95 15.27 32.59
C ASN A 219 8.48 13.82 32.35
N MET A 220 9.41 12.89 32.14
CA MET A 220 9.11 11.47 31.93
C MET A 220 8.50 10.77 33.17
N SER A 221 8.64 11.37 34.35
CA SER A 221 8.12 10.88 35.64
C SER A 221 6.62 11.09 35.84
N GLU A 222 5.96 11.98 35.10
CA GLU A 222 4.55 12.35 35.35
C GLU A 222 3.52 11.57 34.51
N GLY A 223 3.97 10.74 33.56
CA GLY A 223 3.09 10.08 32.60
C GLY A 223 2.53 11.06 31.55
N GLY A 224 2.43 10.62 30.30
CA GLY A 224 1.83 11.43 29.22
C GLY A 224 2.77 11.87 28.10
N SER A 225 4.05 11.52 28.13
CA SER A 225 5.07 11.81 27.10
C SER A 225 4.90 11.05 25.76
N GLY A 226 3.90 10.18 25.66
CA GLY A 226 3.60 9.44 24.43
C GLY A 226 4.51 8.23 24.21
N LEU A 227 4.06 7.29 23.38
CA LEU A 227 4.73 6.01 23.22
C LEU A 227 6.09 6.13 22.52
N PHE A 228 6.26 7.14 21.65
CA PHE A 228 7.55 7.43 21.02
C PHE A 228 8.64 7.74 22.05
N LEU A 229 8.38 8.69 22.96
CA LEU A 229 9.37 9.06 23.98
C LEU A 229 9.61 7.91 24.95
N SER A 230 8.55 7.23 25.40
CA SER A 230 8.67 6.09 26.31
C SER A 230 9.48 4.94 25.70
N LEU A 231 9.25 4.63 24.42
CA LEU A 231 9.99 3.57 23.74
C LEU A 231 11.43 3.98 23.46
N LEU A 232 11.69 5.24 23.08
CA LEU A 232 13.06 5.73 22.89
C LEU A 232 13.87 5.68 24.20
N ASP A 233 13.29 6.13 25.32
CA ASP A 233 13.92 6.04 26.65
C ASP A 233 14.18 4.58 27.06
N TYR A 234 13.22 3.68 26.80
CA TYR A 234 13.41 2.25 27.01
C TYR A 234 14.59 1.71 26.19
N THR A 235 14.67 2.06 24.90
CA THR A 235 15.76 1.65 24.01
C THR A 235 17.11 2.17 24.51
N ILE A 236 17.19 3.45 24.90
CA ILE A 236 18.40 4.06 25.48
C ILE A 236 18.84 3.33 26.76
N LYS A 237 17.89 2.97 27.64
CA LYS A 237 18.20 2.25 28.89
C LYS A 237 18.73 0.83 28.64
N LYS A 238 18.32 0.19 27.53
CA LYS A 238 18.71 -1.19 27.20
C LYS A 238 19.95 -1.29 26.33
N ASP A 239 20.30 -0.22 25.61
CA ASP A 239 21.46 -0.18 24.72
C ASP A 239 22.56 0.74 25.27
N PRO A 240 23.65 0.18 25.83
CA PRO A 240 24.76 0.96 26.37
C PRO A 240 25.46 1.86 25.33
N LEU A 241 25.51 1.45 24.06
CA LEU A 241 26.13 2.22 22.99
C LEU A 241 25.28 3.44 22.64
N LEU A 242 23.95 3.27 22.60
CA LEU A 242 23.03 4.38 22.41
C LEU A 242 23.06 5.33 23.60
N ALA A 243 23.12 4.80 24.83
CA ALA A 243 23.26 5.60 26.04
C ALA A 243 24.55 6.44 26.04
N ASP A 244 25.66 5.90 25.54
CA ASP A 244 26.90 6.66 25.36
C ASP A 244 26.75 7.77 24.30
N ALA A 245 26.15 7.44 23.15
CA ALA A 245 25.86 8.42 22.09
C ALA A 245 24.98 9.57 22.58
N VAL A 246 24.00 9.31 23.45
CA VAL A 246 23.13 10.35 24.02
C VAL A 246 23.89 11.32 24.92
N LYS A 247 24.90 10.88 25.66
CA LYS A 247 25.70 11.74 26.55
C LYS A 247 26.50 12.80 25.80
N THR A 248 26.85 12.54 24.54
CA THR A 248 27.61 13.46 23.71
C THR A 248 26.73 14.43 22.91
N LEU A 249 25.40 14.32 23.03
CA LEU A 249 24.47 15.19 22.32
C LEU A 249 24.45 16.61 22.89
N PRO A 250 24.46 17.64 22.02
CA PRO A 250 24.07 18.99 22.42
C PRO A 250 22.63 19.01 22.96
N ARG A 251 22.38 19.73 24.06
CA ARG A 251 21.04 19.85 24.68
C ARG A 251 19.93 20.26 23.72
N ASN A 252 20.28 20.93 22.63
CA ASN A 252 19.37 21.49 21.66
C ASN A 252 19.27 20.64 20.36
N ALA A 253 19.80 19.41 20.33
CA ALA A 253 19.85 18.53 19.16
C ALA A 253 19.26 17.14 19.43
N THR A 254 18.24 17.06 20.29
CA THR A 254 17.59 15.80 20.68
C THR A 254 16.71 15.19 19.58
N TYR A 255 16.23 15.98 18.62
CA TYR A 255 15.42 15.49 17.49
C TYR A 255 14.17 14.68 17.86
N THR A 256 13.63 14.91 19.06
CA THR A 256 12.48 14.19 19.60
C THR A 256 11.15 14.91 19.40
N CYS A 257 11.20 16.17 18.96
CA CYS A 257 10.01 16.98 18.76
C CYS A 257 9.14 16.46 17.60
N HIS A 258 7.89 16.88 17.61
CA HIS A 258 6.91 16.35 16.68
C HIS A 258 7.13 16.73 15.22
N ASP A 259 7.81 17.85 14.96
CA ASP A 259 8.19 18.27 13.61
C ASP A 259 9.20 17.30 13.00
N ILE A 260 10.17 16.85 13.80
CA ILE A 260 11.14 15.83 13.36
C ILE A 260 10.45 14.48 13.16
N GLN A 261 9.52 14.10 14.05
CA GLN A 261 8.72 12.88 13.83
C GLN A 261 7.94 12.94 12.51
N ASN A 262 7.27 14.07 12.22
CA ASN A 262 6.56 14.31 10.96
C ASN A 262 7.50 14.23 9.75
N GLU A 263 8.68 14.83 9.87
CA GLU A 263 9.70 14.81 8.83
C GLU A 263 10.18 13.39 8.54
N ILE A 264 10.52 12.62 9.56
CA ILE A 264 10.95 11.21 9.41
C ILE A 264 9.82 10.39 8.79
N ILE A 265 8.57 10.54 9.23
CA ILE A 265 7.41 9.86 8.61
C ILE A 265 7.30 10.22 7.13
N SER A 266 7.50 11.50 6.77
CA SER A 266 7.48 11.91 5.36
C SER A 266 8.60 11.25 4.56
N LEU A 267 9.82 11.22 5.10
CA LEU A 267 10.97 10.59 4.45
C LEU A 267 10.77 9.08 4.25
N LEU A 268 10.24 8.39 5.26
CA LEU A 268 9.90 6.97 5.16
C LEU A 268 8.86 6.73 4.06
N SER A 269 7.77 7.52 4.05
CA SER A 269 6.71 7.42 3.04
C SER A 269 7.21 7.75 1.62
N GLU A 270 8.10 8.72 1.47
CA GLU A 270 8.75 9.06 0.19
C GLU A 270 9.62 7.90 -0.31
N VAL A 271 10.44 7.30 0.55
CA VAL A 271 11.28 6.14 0.17
C VAL A 271 10.42 4.93 -0.20
N VAL A 272 9.35 4.66 0.54
CA VAL A 272 8.39 3.58 0.20
C VAL A 272 7.70 3.86 -1.14
N THR A 273 7.27 5.10 -1.38
CA THR A 273 6.63 5.49 -2.65
C THR A 273 7.58 5.30 -3.83
N GLU A 274 8.84 5.70 -3.69
CA GLU A 274 9.86 5.48 -4.73
C GLU A 274 10.14 4.00 -4.97
N ALA A 275 10.15 3.17 -3.92
CA ALA A 275 10.28 1.73 -4.06
C ALA A 275 9.11 1.13 -4.86
N ILE A 276 7.88 1.53 -4.55
CA ILE A 276 6.67 1.13 -5.30
C ILE A 276 6.80 1.56 -6.77
N VAL A 277 7.17 2.81 -7.04
CA VAL A 277 7.32 3.33 -8.42
C VAL A 277 8.41 2.57 -9.17
N LYS A 278 9.51 2.22 -8.50
CA LYS A 278 10.58 1.40 -9.07
C LYS A 278 10.12 -0.03 -9.37
N GLU A 279 9.30 -0.64 -8.50
CA GLU A 279 8.71 -1.97 -8.72
C GLU A 279 7.77 -1.95 -9.94
N VAL A 280 6.97 -0.88 -10.10
CA VAL A 280 6.10 -0.70 -11.28
C VAL A 280 6.93 -0.54 -12.55
N GLY A 281 7.97 0.30 -12.50
CA GLY A 281 8.82 0.61 -13.64
C GLY A 281 8.01 1.14 -14.83
N ASP A 282 8.20 0.52 -16.00
CA ASP A 282 7.49 0.85 -17.24
C ASP A 282 6.23 0.00 -17.49
N SER A 283 5.86 -0.85 -16.52
CA SER A 283 4.71 -1.75 -16.64
C SER A 283 3.39 -0.99 -16.72
N TYR A 284 2.46 -1.56 -17.48
CA TYR A 284 1.06 -1.17 -17.39
C TYR A 284 0.47 -1.64 -16.06
N TYR A 285 -0.42 -0.83 -15.48
CA TYR A 285 -1.04 -1.13 -14.18
C TYR A 285 -2.55 -0.89 -14.19
N THR A 286 -3.24 -1.59 -13.31
CA THR A 286 -4.66 -1.38 -13.03
C THR A 286 -4.81 -0.45 -11.84
N LEU A 287 -5.65 0.57 -11.99
CA LEU A 287 -6.01 1.51 -10.94
C LEU A 287 -7.20 0.95 -10.15
N LYS A 288 -7.03 0.73 -8.86
CA LYS A 288 -8.07 0.26 -7.95
C LYS A 288 -8.36 1.37 -6.94
N VAL A 289 -9.61 1.82 -6.88
CA VAL A 289 -10.02 2.87 -5.94
C VAL A 289 -11.28 2.46 -5.20
N ASP A 290 -11.25 2.67 -3.90
CA ASP A 290 -12.42 2.56 -3.05
C ASP A 290 -12.51 3.78 -2.13
N GLY A 291 -13.71 4.08 -1.66
CA GLY A 291 -14.03 5.26 -0.87
C GLY A 291 -14.58 4.93 0.50
N THR A 292 -14.14 5.68 1.52
CA THR A 292 -14.64 5.55 2.88
C THR A 292 -14.80 6.92 3.55
N ARG A 293 -15.92 7.16 4.21
CA ARG A 293 -16.12 8.31 5.10
C ARG A 293 -15.50 8.04 6.45
N ASP A 294 -14.62 8.94 6.89
CA ASP A 294 -14.04 8.87 8.24
C ASP A 294 -15.00 9.45 9.31
N PRO A 295 -14.69 9.31 10.62
CA PRO A 295 -15.55 9.81 11.68
C PRO A 295 -15.78 11.34 11.67
N THR A 296 -14.95 12.11 10.96
CA THR A 296 -15.12 13.56 10.80
C THR A 296 -16.06 13.92 9.67
N GLY A 297 -16.49 12.94 8.87
CA GLY A 297 -17.38 13.12 7.72
C GLY A 297 -16.64 13.36 6.40
N CYS A 298 -15.31 13.38 6.41
CA CYS A 298 -14.51 13.56 5.19
C CYS A 298 -14.46 12.25 4.37
N GLU A 299 -14.51 12.38 3.05
CA GLU A 299 -14.35 11.26 2.13
C GLU A 299 -12.87 10.97 1.89
N ASN A 300 -12.46 9.73 2.17
CA ASN A 300 -11.12 9.25 1.94
C ASN A 300 -11.16 8.20 0.84
N ILE A 301 -10.30 8.34 -0.15
CA ILE A 301 -10.12 7.36 -1.21
C ILE A 301 -8.81 6.61 -1.02
N SER A 302 -8.88 5.29 -1.08
CA SER A 302 -7.70 4.43 -1.13
C SER A 302 -7.32 4.22 -2.58
N ILE A 303 -6.06 4.50 -2.94
CA ILE A 303 -5.53 4.33 -4.29
C ILE A 303 -4.54 3.18 -4.26
N VAL A 304 -4.92 2.05 -4.86
CA VAL A 304 -4.10 0.85 -4.98
C VAL A 304 -3.80 0.61 -6.45
N ILE A 305 -2.57 0.19 -6.75
CA ILE A 305 -2.12 -0.17 -8.10
C ILE A 305 -1.81 -1.66 -8.16
N ARG A 306 -2.32 -2.35 -9.18
CA ARG A 306 -1.99 -3.74 -9.49
C ARG A 306 -1.15 -3.80 -10.76
N PHE A 307 -0.02 -4.49 -10.75
CA PHE A 307 0.90 -4.59 -11.88
C PHE A 307 1.67 -5.92 -11.85
N VAL A 308 2.40 -6.20 -12.94
CA VAL A 308 3.31 -7.34 -13.02
C VAL A 308 4.73 -6.84 -12.76
N ASN A 309 5.38 -7.33 -11.70
CA ASN A 309 6.74 -6.97 -11.34
C ASN A 309 7.75 -7.80 -12.16
N GLU A 310 8.34 -7.18 -13.18
CA GLU A 310 9.33 -7.84 -14.05
C GLU A 310 10.63 -8.18 -13.32
N SER A 311 10.98 -7.45 -12.26
CA SER A 311 12.21 -7.68 -11.49
C SER A 311 12.12 -8.89 -10.56
N GLU A 312 10.90 -9.30 -10.19
CA GLU A 312 10.62 -10.44 -9.31
C GLU A 312 9.92 -11.56 -10.07
N SER A 313 10.58 -12.11 -11.10
CA SER A 313 10.09 -13.27 -11.86
C SER A 313 8.68 -13.11 -12.46
N TYR A 314 8.29 -11.89 -12.83
CA TYR A 314 6.97 -11.58 -13.40
C TYR A 314 5.80 -11.92 -12.49
N GLU A 315 5.98 -11.75 -11.18
CA GLU A 315 4.90 -11.91 -10.20
C GLU A 315 3.93 -10.72 -10.19
N VAL A 316 2.68 -10.98 -9.84
CA VAL A 316 1.67 -9.94 -9.71
C VAL A 316 1.78 -9.30 -8.34
N ALA A 317 1.86 -7.98 -8.30
CA ALA A 317 1.91 -7.19 -7.07
C ALA A 317 0.75 -6.20 -7.00
N GLU A 318 0.25 -5.97 -5.78
CA GLU A 318 -0.66 -4.87 -5.46
C GLU A 318 -0.02 -3.98 -4.41
N ARG A 319 0.04 -2.67 -4.65
CA ARG A 319 0.62 -1.68 -3.72
C ARG A 319 -0.36 -0.56 -3.43
N LEU A 320 -0.52 -0.23 -2.16
CA LEU A 320 -1.19 0.96 -1.70
C LEU A 320 -0.30 2.17 -1.94
N LEU A 321 -0.71 3.01 -2.89
CA LEU A 321 0.00 4.25 -3.18
C LEU A 321 -0.26 5.27 -2.07
N THR A 322 -1.52 5.53 -1.75
CA THR A 322 -1.91 6.50 -0.72
C THR A 322 -3.38 6.34 -0.33
N VAL A 323 -3.74 6.89 0.83
CA VAL A 323 -5.13 7.15 1.21
C VAL A 323 -5.34 8.65 1.24
N ALA A 324 -5.87 9.18 0.14
CA ALA A 324 -6.09 10.61 -0.04
C ALA A 324 -7.43 11.04 0.57
N THR A 325 -7.51 12.24 1.13
CA THR A 325 -8.78 12.85 1.53
C THR A 325 -9.24 13.81 0.45
N ALA A 326 -10.47 13.64 -0.03
CA ALA A 326 -11.09 14.56 -0.97
C ALA A 326 -11.92 15.60 -0.19
N GLU A 327 -11.79 16.87 -0.57
CA GLU A 327 -12.54 17.97 0.04
C GLU A 327 -14.04 17.94 -0.33
N MET A 328 -14.34 17.47 -1.55
CA MET A 328 -15.69 17.32 -2.08
C MET A 328 -15.88 15.90 -2.63
N GLY A 329 -17.09 15.36 -2.44
CA GLY A 329 -17.49 14.02 -2.88
C GLY A 329 -18.07 13.96 -4.29
N ASP A 330 -17.61 14.81 -5.20
CA ASP A 330 -18.04 14.81 -6.60
C ASP A 330 -17.01 14.10 -7.50
N ALA A 331 -17.47 13.57 -8.64
CA ALA A 331 -16.65 12.73 -9.50
C ALA A 331 -15.46 13.48 -10.13
N ARG A 332 -15.56 14.80 -10.34
CA ARG A 332 -14.47 15.59 -10.91
C ARG A 332 -13.36 15.74 -9.89
N THR A 333 -13.69 16.15 -8.67
CA THR A 333 -12.74 16.29 -7.56
C THR A 333 -12.04 14.97 -7.27
N LEU A 334 -12.77 13.85 -7.25
CA LEU A 334 -12.15 12.52 -7.09
C LEU A 334 -11.18 12.19 -8.23
N THR A 335 -11.58 12.43 -9.49
CA THR A 335 -10.72 12.17 -10.65
C THR A 335 -9.45 13.03 -10.61
N ASP A 336 -9.58 14.32 -10.28
CA ASP A 336 -8.44 15.23 -10.12
C ASP A 336 -7.51 14.81 -8.99
N THR A 337 -8.07 14.40 -7.86
CA THR A 337 -7.29 13.90 -6.71
C THR A 337 -6.50 12.66 -7.07
N ILE A 338 -7.12 11.70 -7.77
CA ILE A 338 -6.46 10.47 -8.22
C ILE A 338 -5.28 10.80 -9.15
N LEU A 339 -5.51 11.62 -10.18
CA LEU A 339 -4.45 11.99 -11.12
C LEU A 339 -3.33 12.80 -10.45
N ALA A 340 -3.68 13.70 -9.51
CA ALA A 340 -2.70 14.47 -8.76
C ALA A 340 -1.79 13.56 -7.92
N GLU A 341 -2.35 12.58 -7.21
CA GLU A 341 -1.56 11.67 -6.38
C GLU A 341 -0.71 10.70 -7.24
N LEU A 342 -1.21 10.23 -8.39
CA LEU A 342 -0.41 9.44 -9.33
C LEU A 342 0.80 10.23 -9.86
N ASN A 343 0.56 11.47 -10.32
CA ASN A 343 1.64 12.34 -10.84
C ASN A 343 2.65 12.71 -9.76
N LYS A 344 2.17 13.03 -8.56
CA LYS A 344 3.01 13.36 -7.40
C LYS A 344 3.91 12.20 -6.97
N ALA A 345 3.42 10.96 -7.09
CA ALA A 345 4.24 9.78 -6.87
C ALA A 345 5.27 9.53 -7.98
N GLY A 346 5.10 10.14 -9.16
CA GLY A 346 5.94 9.89 -10.34
C GLY A 346 5.46 8.72 -11.20
N LEU A 347 4.22 8.26 -11.02
CA LEU A 347 3.59 7.27 -11.90
C LEU A 347 3.00 7.96 -13.12
N ASN A 348 3.15 7.34 -14.29
CA ASN A 348 2.58 7.84 -15.53
C ASN A 348 1.11 7.41 -15.67
N PRO A 349 0.12 8.33 -15.69
CA PRO A 349 -1.29 7.97 -15.87
C PRO A 349 -1.61 7.34 -17.23
N SER A 350 -0.79 7.53 -18.28
CA SER A 350 -1.01 6.91 -19.59
C SER A 350 -0.84 5.38 -19.58
N LYS A 351 -0.12 4.87 -18.56
CA LYS A 351 0.12 3.44 -18.32
C LYS A 351 -1.00 2.75 -17.53
N ILE A 352 -2.10 3.45 -17.24
CA ILE A 352 -3.31 2.81 -16.72
C ILE A 352 -3.89 1.90 -17.81
N LEU A 353 -3.95 0.60 -17.52
CA LEU A 353 -4.55 -0.43 -18.38
C LEU A 353 -6.06 -0.54 -18.16
N SER A 354 -6.47 -0.59 -16.89
CA SER A 354 -7.86 -0.75 -16.48
C SER A 354 -8.13 -0.04 -15.16
N GLN A 355 -9.41 0.13 -14.84
CA GLN A 355 -9.87 0.78 -13.61
C GLN A 355 -10.90 -0.11 -12.89
N VAL A 356 -10.78 -0.25 -11.58
CA VAL A 356 -11.62 -1.12 -10.74
C VAL A 356 -12.19 -0.34 -9.57
N TYR A 357 -13.52 -0.16 -9.55
CA TYR A 357 -14.24 0.54 -8.48
C TYR A 357 -15.49 -0.22 -8.05
N ASP A 358 -16.13 0.27 -6.99
CA ASP A 358 -17.49 -0.14 -6.65
C ASP A 358 -18.50 0.31 -7.73
N GLY A 359 -19.75 -0.09 -7.54
CA GLY A 359 -20.84 0.18 -8.49
C GLY A 359 -21.51 1.53 -8.27
N ALA A 360 -21.02 2.37 -7.35
CA ALA A 360 -21.67 3.64 -7.04
C ALA A 360 -21.68 4.55 -8.27
N SER A 361 -22.79 5.22 -8.54
CA SER A 361 -22.96 6.06 -9.73
C SER A 361 -21.89 7.15 -9.88
N LEU A 362 -21.35 7.62 -8.75
CA LEU A 362 -20.23 8.55 -8.70
C LEU A 362 -18.95 7.98 -9.34
N MET A 363 -18.69 6.69 -9.12
CA MET A 363 -17.50 6.00 -9.61
C MET A 363 -17.73 5.37 -10.99
N SER A 364 -18.82 4.62 -11.14
CA SER A 364 -19.15 3.77 -12.30
C SER A 364 -19.99 4.47 -13.38
N GLY A 365 -20.38 5.73 -13.17
CA GLY A 365 -21.25 6.46 -14.07
C GLY A 365 -20.68 6.58 -15.49
N LYS A 366 -21.43 6.07 -16.49
CA LYS A 366 -21.02 6.05 -17.90
C LYS A 366 -20.93 7.43 -18.58
N ILE A 367 -21.54 8.46 -17.98
CA ILE A 367 -21.61 9.82 -18.53
C ILE A 367 -20.76 10.80 -17.73
N GLY A 368 -20.85 10.78 -16.40
CA GLY A 368 -20.18 11.76 -15.54
C GLY A 368 -19.53 11.17 -14.28
N GLY A 369 -19.42 9.84 -14.20
CA GLY A 369 -18.69 9.19 -13.11
C GLY A 369 -17.18 9.23 -13.33
N VAL A 370 -16.42 8.90 -12.28
CA VAL A 370 -14.94 8.83 -12.31
C VAL A 370 -14.47 7.96 -13.48
N GLN A 371 -15.13 6.83 -13.74
CA GLN A 371 -14.86 5.96 -14.88
C GLN A 371 -14.75 6.71 -16.22
N LYS A 372 -15.72 7.59 -16.49
CA LYS A 372 -15.80 8.30 -17.77
C LYS A 372 -14.86 9.50 -17.80
N LEU A 373 -14.82 10.26 -16.71
CA LEU A 373 -13.97 11.44 -16.57
C LEU A 373 -12.48 11.10 -16.65
N LEU A 374 -12.05 9.98 -16.08
CA LEU A 374 -10.66 9.51 -16.18
C LEU A 374 -10.26 9.24 -17.64
N GLN A 375 -11.14 8.58 -18.40
CA GLN A 375 -10.92 8.28 -19.82
C GLN A 375 -10.88 9.54 -20.67
N GLU A 376 -11.77 10.51 -20.40
CA GLU A 376 -11.81 11.80 -21.10
C GLU A 376 -10.54 12.60 -20.85
N LYS A 377 -10.09 12.70 -19.60
CA LYS A 377 -8.86 13.44 -19.24
C LYS A 377 -7.59 12.82 -19.83
N LEU A 378 -7.56 11.50 -19.96
CA LEU A 378 -6.41 10.78 -20.52
C LEU A 378 -6.52 10.54 -22.02
N ASN A 379 -7.64 10.91 -22.64
CA ASN A 379 -7.97 10.64 -24.05
C ASN A 379 -7.66 9.18 -24.44
N LYS A 380 -8.05 8.24 -23.58
CA LYS A 380 -7.72 6.81 -23.71
C LYS A 380 -8.92 5.97 -23.26
N ASN A 381 -9.20 4.90 -24.00
CA ASN A 381 -10.14 3.87 -23.54
C ASN A 381 -9.51 3.08 -22.39
N ILE A 382 -10.10 3.17 -21.21
CA ILE A 382 -9.65 2.49 -20.00
C ILE A 382 -10.83 1.67 -19.47
N PRO A 383 -10.84 0.35 -19.71
CA PRO A 383 -11.96 -0.49 -19.32
C PRO A 383 -12.20 -0.45 -17.83
N TYR A 384 -13.47 -0.33 -17.47
CA TYR A 384 -13.94 -0.40 -16.10
C TYR A 384 -14.36 -1.81 -15.76
N VAL A 385 -13.85 -2.28 -14.63
CA VAL A 385 -14.27 -3.53 -14.00
C VAL A 385 -15.01 -3.17 -12.72
N HIS A 386 -16.28 -3.54 -12.64
CA HIS A 386 -17.02 -3.47 -11.39
C HIS A 386 -16.39 -4.51 -10.44
N CYS A 387 -15.98 -4.07 -9.25
CA CYS A 387 -15.48 -4.95 -8.19
C CYS A 387 -16.38 -6.20 -8.04
N LEU A 388 -15.83 -7.38 -8.37
CA LEU A 388 -16.59 -8.64 -8.35
C LEU A 388 -17.06 -9.00 -6.95
N ASN A 389 -16.28 -8.66 -5.92
CA ASN A 389 -16.67 -8.87 -4.52
C ASN A 389 -17.92 -8.05 -4.16
N HIS A 390 -17.98 -6.80 -4.62
CA HIS A 390 -19.16 -5.95 -4.44
C HIS A 390 -20.34 -6.43 -5.28
N GLN A 391 -20.13 -6.88 -6.52
CA GLN A 391 -21.20 -7.48 -7.32
C GLN A 391 -21.80 -8.72 -6.66
N LEU A 392 -20.94 -9.64 -6.19
CA LEU A 392 -21.37 -10.85 -5.49
C LEU A 392 -22.12 -10.50 -4.21
N HIS A 393 -21.65 -9.49 -3.47
CA HIS A 393 -22.36 -8.98 -2.31
C HIS A 393 -23.77 -8.50 -2.68
N LEU A 394 -23.92 -7.70 -3.74
CA LEU A 394 -25.22 -7.19 -4.20
C LEU A 394 -26.17 -8.30 -4.66
N VAL A 395 -25.66 -9.36 -5.30
CA VAL A 395 -26.48 -10.56 -5.63
C VAL A 395 -27.20 -11.04 -4.39
N VAL A 396 -26.45 -11.23 -3.29
CA VAL A 396 -27.03 -11.76 -2.06
C VAL A 396 -27.99 -10.74 -1.42
N VAL A 397 -27.63 -9.45 -1.36
CA VAL A 397 -28.53 -8.41 -0.83
C VAL A 397 -29.87 -8.43 -1.52
N HIS A 398 -29.87 -8.33 -2.85
CA HIS A 398 -31.09 -8.14 -3.61
C HIS A 398 -31.89 -9.44 -3.66
N ALA A 399 -31.25 -10.58 -3.87
CA ALA A 399 -31.95 -11.86 -3.91
C ALA A 399 -32.61 -12.21 -2.58
N MET A 400 -31.96 -11.93 -1.46
CA MET A 400 -32.52 -12.22 -0.13
C MET A 400 -33.57 -11.20 0.31
N SER A 401 -33.52 -9.98 -0.24
CA SER A 401 -34.55 -8.96 -0.02
C SER A 401 -35.78 -9.15 -0.91
N ALA A 402 -35.73 -10.05 -1.90
CA ALA A 402 -36.85 -10.34 -2.78
C ALA A 402 -38.02 -11.04 -2.06
N GLU A 403 -37.71 -11.79 -1.00
CA GLU A 403 -38.69 -12.56 -0.23
C GLU A 403 -38.79 -12.03 1.20
N ALA A 404 -39.98 -11.54 1.58
CA ALA A 404 -40.22 -10.97 2.90
C ALA A 404 -39.93 -11.98 4.04
N ALA A 405 -40.25 -13.26 3.82
CA ALA A 405 -39.99 -14.32 4.80
C ALA A 405 -38.49 -14.50 5.12
N VAL A 406 -37.60 -14.29 4.13
CA VAL A 406 -36.15 -14.35 4.33
C VAL A 406 -35.66 -13.13 5.12
N MET A 407 -36.22 -11.96 4.85
CA MET A 407 -35.93 -10.75 5.64
C MET A 407 -36.38 -10.89 7.09
N ASP A 408 -37.58 -11.44 7.31
CA ASP A 408 -38.12 -11.71 8.65
C ASP A 408 -37.25 -12.71 9.41
N PHE A 409 -36.76 -13.75 8.74
CA PHE A 409 -35.78 -14.68 9.30
C PHE A 409 -34.54 -13.94 9.84
N PHE A 410 -33.94 -13.03 9.07
CA PHE A 410 -32.78 -12.26 9.53
C PHE A 410 -33.12 -11.28 10.66
N ASN A 411 -34.33 -10.73 10.68
CA ASN A 411 -34.82 -9.93 11.80
C ASN A 411 -34.88 -10.75 13.10
N VAL A 412 -35.36 -12.00 13.02
CA VAL A 412 -35.38 -12.94 14.15
C VAL A 412 -33.95 -13.31 14.59
N CYS A 413 -33.03 -13.59 13.66
CA CYS A 413 -31.61 -13.82 13.99
C CYS A 413 -30.98 -12.63 14.72
N ASN A 414 -31.28 -11.41 14.30
CA ASN A 414 -30.83 -10.19 14.98
C ASN A 414 -31.44 -10.02 16.37
N ALA A 415 -32.72 -10.40 16.55
CA ALA A 415 -33.38 -10.40 17.84
C ALA A 415 -32.73 -11.42 18.80
N LEU A 416 -32.45 -12.65 18.33
CA LEU A 416 -31.70 -13.66 19.08
C LEU A 416 -30.32 -13.15 19.51
N TYR A 417 -29.56 -12.57 18.57
CA TYR A 417 -28.26 -11.98 18.89
C TYR A 417 -28.37 -10.91 20.00
N LYS A 418 -29.32 -9.97 19.88
CA LYS A 418 -29.53 -8.92 20.88
C LYS A 418 -29.91 -9.52 22.24
N TYR A 419 -30.74 -10.55 22.24
CA TYR A 419 -31.19 -11.24 23.44
C TYR A 419 -30.05 -11.94 24.16
N CYS A 420 -29.29 -12.80 23.46
CA CYS A 420 -28.15 -13.52 24.03
C CYS A 420 -27.01 -12.60 24.48
N LYS A 421 -26.93 -11.37 23.95
CA LYS A 421 -25.93 -10.37 24.35
C LYS A 421 -26.28 -9.65 25.67
N LYS A 422 -27.53 -9.70 26.13
CA LYS A 422 -27.92 -9.06 27.40
C LYS A 422 -27.06 -9.62 28.54
N PRO A 423 -26.45 -8.79 29.41
CA PRO A 423 -25.51 -9.28 30.43
C PRO A 423 -26.10 -10.37 31.34
N THR A 424 -27.38 -10.26 31.68
CA THR A 424 -28.11 -11.22 32.50
C THR A 424 -28.36 -12.56 31.79
N ILE A 425 -28.29 -12.61 30.47
CA ILE A 425 -28.51 -13.82 29.66
C ILE A 425 -27.18 -14.43 29.22
N ALA A 426 -26.21 -13.58 28.88
CA ALA A 426 -24.89 -13.98 28.41
C ALA A 426 -24.13 -14.87 29.41
N VAL A 427 -24.41 -14.74 30.72
CA VAL A 427 -23.84 -15.60 31.77
C VAL A 427 -24.35 -17.04 31.70
N HIS A 428 -25.58 -17.24 31.23
CA HIS A 428 -26.22 -18.56 31.14
C HIS A 428 -26.00 -19.24 29.79
N TYR A 429 -25.66 -18.48 28.74
CA TYR A 429 -25.42 -19.04 27.41
C TYR A 429 -24.09 -19.79 27.34
N LYS A 430 -24.15 -21.09 27.08
CA LYS A 430 -22.98 -21.99 27.00
C LYS A 430 -22.52 -22.31 25.57
N GLY A 431 -23.30 -21.90 24.56
CA GLY A 431 -22.99 -22.14 23.16
C GLY A 431 -21.96 -21.16 22.58
N GLU A 432 -21.63 -21.34 21.31
CA GLU A 432 -20.74 -20.44 20.59
C GLU A 432 -21.36 -19.04 20.45
N ARG A 433 -20.53 -18.00 20.64
CA ARG A 433 -20.98 -16.61 20.65
C ARG A 433 -21.64 -16.21 19.33
N LEU A 434 -22.93 -15.89 19.38
CA LEU A 434 -23.66 -15.31 18.25
C LEU A 434 -23.02 -14.00 17.79
N LYS A 435 -22.85 -13.88 16.48
CA LYS A 435 -22.33 -12.67 15.82
C LYS A 435 -23.49 -11.76 15.43
N ARG A 436 -23.21 -10.47 15.37
CA ARG A 436 -24.17 -9.47 14.89
C ARG A 436 -24.28 -9.62 13.37
N LEU A 437 -25.50 -9.71 12.85
CA LEU A 437 -25.73 -9.54 11.42
C LEU A 437 -25.60 -8.06 11.06
N LEU A 438 -24.82 -7.77 10.03
CA LEU A 438 -24.64 -6.42 9.50
C LEU A 438 -25.45 -6.33 8.21
N GLU A 439 -26.61 -5.68 8.24
CA GLU A 439 -27.53 -5.54 7.09
C GLU A 439 -26.82 -5.10 5.78
N GLN A 440 -25.75 -4.29 5.90
CA GLN A 440 -24.98 -3.77 4.76
C GLN A 440 -23.78 -4.66 4.35
N ARG A 441 -23.57 -5.82 4.98
CA ARG A 441 -22.43 -6.73 4.73
C ARG A 441 -22.86 -8.19 4.82
N TRP A 442 -23.16 -8.81 3.68
CA TRP A 442 -23.50 -10.23 3.58
C TRP A 442 -22.36 -11.16 4.02
N THR A 443 -21.13 -10.65 3.99
CA THR A 443 -19.95 -11.31 4.54
C THR A 443 -20.14 -11.60 6.04
N GLY A 444 -20.08 -12.88 6.41
CA GLY A 444 -20.29 -13.35 7.78
C GLY A 444 -21.74 -13.74 8.14
N HIS A 445 -22.71 -13.56 7.24
CA HIS A 445 -24.06 -14.11 7.45
C HIS A 445 -24.04 -15.64 7.47
N LEU A 446 -23.27 -16.28 6.58
CA LEU A 446 -23.07 -17.74 6.62
C LEU A 446 -22.59 -18.17 8.01
N ALA A 447 -21.51 -17.56 8.51
CA ALA A 447 -20.98 -17.88 9.83
C ALA A 447 -22.02 -17.68 10.95
N THR A 448 -22.86 -16.65 10.85
CA THR A 448 -23.92 -16.41 11.86
C THR A 448 -25.02 -17.45 11.78
N VAL A 449 -25.51 -17.76 10.58
CA VAL A 449 -26.52 -18.80 10.36
C VAL A 449 -25.99 -20.18 10.77
N SER A 450 -24.73 -20.50 10.44
CA SER A 450 -24.09 -21.74 10.88
C SER A 450 -24.00 -21.83 12.40
N VAL A 451 -23.62 -20.75 13.10
CA VAL A 451 -23.60 -20.74 14.59
C VAL A 451 -25.00 -20.97 15.15
N ILE A 452 -26.04 -20.34 14.59
CA ILE A 452 -27.43 -20.54 15.04
C ILE A 452 -27.87 -21.99 14.83
N LEU A 453 -27.58 -22.57 13.66
CA LEU A 453 -27.93 -23.96 13.34
C LEU A 453 -27.16 -24.97 14.20
N ASN A 454 -25.87 -24.74 14.45
CA ASN A 454 -25.02 -25.63 15.23
C ASN A 454 -25.31 -25.59 16.73
N ASN A 455 -25.72 -24.43 17.26
CA ASN A 455 -26.03 -24.24 18.68
C ASN A 455 -27.54 -24.22 18.95
N PHE A 456 -28.33 -24.81 18.05
CA PHE A 456 -29.79 -24.70 18.10
C PHE A 456 -30.36 -25.32 19.39
N GLU A 457 -29.81 -26.44 19.84
CA GLU A 457 -30.21 -27.11 21.09
C GLU A 457 -29.84 -26.28 22.32
N GLU A 458 -28.66 -25.66 22.35
CA GLU A 458 -28.25 -24.76 23.43
C GLU A 458 -29.10 -23.49 23.48
N ILE A 459 -29.42 -22.90 22.32
CA ILE A 459 -30.27 -21.71 22.23
C ILE A 459 -31.68 -22.04 22.73
N THR A 460 -32.26 -23.15 22.30
CA THR A 460 -33.61 -23.55 22.73
C THR A 460 -33.65 -23.94 24.21
N SER A 461 -32.62 -24.62 24.72
CA SER A 461 -32.47 -24.91 26.16
C SER A 461 -32.36 -23.63 26.98
N LEU A 462 -31.54 -22.67 26.56
CA LEU A 462 -31.38 -21.38 27.24
C LEU A 462 -32.71 -20.63 27.34
N LEU A 463 -33.44 -20.51 26.22
CA LEU A 463 -34.72 -19.80 26.19
C LEU A 463 -35.77 -20.49 27.07
N THR A 464 -35.76 -21.83 27.11
CA THR A 464 -36.64 -22.63 27.97
C THR A 464 -36.29 -22.47 29.45
N GLU A 465 -35.00 -22.48 29.80
CA GLU A 465 -34.52 -22.27 31.17
C GLU A 465 -34.97 -20.89 31.69
N ILE A 466 -34.76 -19.84 30.90
CA ILE A 466 -35.09 -18.47 31.30
C ILE A 466 -36.60 -18.30 31.50
N ASP A 467 -37.44 -18.90 30.65
CA ASP A 467 -38.90 -18.87 30.84
C ASP A 467 -39.32 -19.56 32.15
N SER A 468 -38.68 -20.69 32.47
CA SER A 468 -39.00 -21.49 33.67
C SER A 468 -38.61 -20.80 35.00
N VAL A 469 -37.60 -19.93 34.98
CA VAL A 469 -37.04 -19.30 36.19
C VAL A 469 -37.74 -17.97 36.49
N ARG A 470 -38.59 -17.96 37.52
CA ARG A 470 -39.33 -16.75 37.97
C ARG A 470 -38.44 -15.62 38.50
N ALA A 471 -37.15 -15.86 38.75
CA ALA A 471 -36.19 -14.84 39.16
C ALA A 471 -35.88 -13.83 38.02
N HIS A 472 -36.11 -14.20 36.76
CA HIS A 472 -35.98 -13.28 35.64
C HIS A 472 -37.21 -12.38 35.51
N GLY A 473 -36.95 -11.10 35.19
CA GLY A 473 -38.01 -10.11 34.97
C GLY A 473 -39.01 -10.53 33.90
N PRO A 474 -40.29 -10.12 34.01
CA PRO A 474 -41.37 -10.58 33.12
C PRO A 474 -41.08 -10.27 31.64
N GLU A 475 -40.45 -9.13 31.33
CA GLU A 475 -40.09 -8.75 29.96
C GLU A 475 -39.10 -9.73 29.33
N LEU A 476 -38.06 -10.16 30.07
CA LEU A 476 -37.06 -11.12 29.59
C LEU A 476 -37.66 -12.49 29.31
N ARG A 477 -38.62 -12.92 30.15
CA ARG A 477 -39.32 -14.19 29.98
C ARG A 477 -40.28 -14.15 28.79
N MET A 478 -41.05 -13.08 28.64
CA MET A 478 -41.94 -12.90 27.48
C MET A 478 -41.17 -12.88 26.15
N GLU A 479 -40.04 -12.18 26.11
CA GLU A 479 -39.17 -12.17 24.92
C GLU A 479 -38.56 -13.56 24.66
N ALA A 480 -38.18 -14.31 25.69
CA ALA A 480 -37.70 -15.69 25.55
C ALA A 480 -38.76 -16.61 24.92
N VAL A 481 -40.00 -16.56 25.44
CA VAL A 481 -41.14 -17.33 24.92
C VAL A 481 -41.44 -16.96 23.47
N GLY A 482 -41.42 -15.66 23.15
CA GLY A 482 -41.63 -15.17 21.79
C GLY A 482 -40.57 -15.70 20.81
N LEU A 483 -39.30 -15.59 21.18
CA LEU A 483 -38.17 -16.09 20.38
C LEU A 483 -38.21 -17.60 20.23
N LEU A 484 -38.44 -18.35 21.32
CA LEU A 484 -38.52 -19.81 21.33
C LEU A 484 -39.63 -20.29 20.40
N ARG A 485 -40.80 -19.66 20.45
CA ARG A 485 -41.93 -20.00 19.57
C ARG A 485 -41.59 -19.78 18.10
N GLU A 486 -40.92 -18.68 17.78
CA GLU A 486 -40.59 -18.32 16.39
C GLU A 486 -39.53 -19.25 15.79
N ILE A 487 -38.42 -19.47 16.50
CA ILE A 487 -37.31 -20.31 16.02
C ILE A 487 -37.66 -21.79 15.92
N SER A 488 -38.67 -22.23 16.68
CA SER A 488 -39.16 -23.61 16.67
C SER A 488 -40.13 -23.89 15.52
N THR A 489 -40.49 -22.88 14.71
CA THR A 489 -41.38 -23.10 13.57
C THR A 489 -40.67 -23.86 12.45
N PRO A 490 -41.37 -24.79 11.76
CA PRO A 490 -40.81 -25.47 10.58
C PRO A 490 -40.36 -24.49 9.50
N SER A 491 -41.07 -23.37 9.34
CA SER A 491 -40.73 -22.31 8.39
C SER A 491 -39.40 -21.64 8.72
N PHE A 492 -39.15 -21.29 9.99
CA PHE A 492 -37.86 -20.70 10.41
C PHE A 492 -36.70 -21.65 10.12
N LEU A 493 -36.84 -22.93 10.52
CA LEU A 493 -35.81 -23.95 10.30
C LEU A 493 -35.58 -24.23 8.81
N PHE A 494 -36.64 -24.21 8.00
CA PHE A 494 -36.52 -24.35 6.56
C PHE A 494 -35.74 -23.19 5.95
N ILE A 495 -36.13 -21.95 6.27
CA ILE A 495 -35.45 -20.75 5.75
C ILE A 495 -34.00 -20.71 6.21
N ALA A 496 -33.72 -21.09 7.46
CA ALA A 496 -32.35 -21.18 7.99
C ALA A 496 -31.49 -22.15 7.16
N ASN A 497 -32.02 -23.33 6.82
CA ASN A 497 -31.30 -24.31 6.00
C ASN A 497 -31.16 -23.88 4.53
N LEU A 498 -32.20 -23.28 3.94
CA LEU A 498 -32.17 -22.73 2.58
C LEU A 498 -31.09 -21.64 2.46
N VAL A 499 -31.16 -20.63 3.33
CA VAL A 499 -30.20 -19.53 3.36
C VAL A 499 -28.79 -20.05 3.60
N HIS A 500 -28.61 -21.01 4.51
CA HIS A 500 -27.31 -21.63 4.73
C HIS A 500 -26.77 -22.31 3.47
N GLU A 501 -27.58 -23.10 2.75
CA GLU A 501 -27.15 -23.80 1.54
C GLU A 501 -26.79 -22.82 0.42
N VAL A 502 -27.58 -21.76 0.24
CA VAL A 502 -27.26 -20.69 -0.73
C VAL A 502 -25.95 -19.99 -0.37
N LEU A 503 -25.82 -19.51 0.88
CA LEU A 503 -24.63 -18.78 1.31
C LEU A 503 -23.38 -19.67 1.31
N ALA A 504 -23.51 -20.97 1.60
CA ALA A 504 -22.39 -21.92 1.58
C ALA A 504 -21.81 -22.11 0.18
N LEU A 505 -22.63 -22.08 -0.86
CA LEU A 505 -22.16 -22.15 -2.24
C LEU A 505 -21.55 -20.84 -2.76
N LEU A 506 -21.93 -19.69 -2.18
CA LEU A 506 -21.35 -18.38 -2.49
C LEU A 506 -20.12 -18.02 -1.64
N ASP A 507 -19.83 -18.79 -0.59
CA ASP A 507 -18.67 -18.55 0.29
C ASP A 507 -17.31 -18.80 -0.40
N PRO A 508 -17.11 -19.88 -1.20
CA PRO A 508 -15.88 -20.06 -1.96
C PRO A 508 -15.52 -18.89 -2.89
N PRO A 509 -16.41 -18.38 -3.78
CA PRO A 509 -16.08 -17.23 -4.59
C PRO A 509 -15.86 -15.96 -3.74
N ASN A 510 -16.64 -15.75 -2.67
CA ASN A 510 -16.42 -14.62 -1.76
C ASN A 510 -15.02 -14.65 -1.12
N LYS A 511 -14.56 -15.82 -0.64
CA LYS A 511 -13.21 -15.98 -0.08
C LYS A 511 -12.12 -15.77 -1.13
N LEU A 512 -12.29 -16.31 -2.34
CA LEU A 512 -11.31 -16.15 -3.41
C LEU A 512 -11.17 -14.68 -3.80
N LEU A 513 -12.27 -13.98 -4.05
CA LEU A 513 -12.28 -12.57 -4.48
C LEU A 513 -11.72 -11.61 -3.43
N GLN A 514 -11.61 -12.02 -2.17
CA GLN A 514 -10.99 -11.24 -1.09
C GLN A 514 -9.47 -11.43 -0.98
N ARG A 515 -8.89 -12.37 -1.72
CA ARG A 515 -7.43 -12.58 -1.73
C ARG A 515 -6.73 -11.54 -2.61
N GLU A 516 -5.50 -11.21 -2.23
CA GLU A 516 -4.66 -10.20 -2.89
C GLU A 516 -4.17 -10.68 -4.27
N ASP A 517 -4.02 -12.00 -4.44
CA ASP A 517 -3.45 -12.64 -5.63
C ASP A 517 -4.47 -12.91 -6.75
N THR A 518 -5.76 -12.74 -6.50
CA THR A 518 -6.81 -13.17 -7.46
C THR A 518 -6.86 -12.29 -8.70
N ASP A 519 -6.60 -12.89 -9.86
CA ASP A 519 -6.81 -12.26 -11.16
C ASP A 519 -8.29 -12.29 -11.58
N LEU A 520 -8.61 -11.45 -12.57
CA LEU A 520 -9.98 -11.25 -13.03
C LEU A 520 -10.62 -12.52 -13.59
N TRP A 521 -9.86 -13.34 -14.34
CA TRP A 521 -10.39 -14.55 -14.96
C TRP A 521 -10.71 -15.62 -13.91
N THR A 522 -9.77 -15.91 -13.03
CA THR A 522 -9.96 -16.86 -11.93
C THR A 522 -11.18 -16.50 -11.07
N GLY A 523 -11.34 -15.20 -10.77
CA GLY A 523 -12.50 -14.69 -10.04
C GLY A 523 -13.85 -14.93 -10.75
N LEU A 524 -13.90 -14.79 -12.06
CA LEU A 524 -15.13 -15.02 -12.84
C LEU A 524 -15.44 -16.50 -13.02
N SER A 525 -14.41 -17.32 -13.21
CA SER A 525 -14.56 -18.77 -13.36
C SER A 525 -15.19 -19.41 -12.12
N ILE A 526 -14.75 -18.99 -10.92
CA ILE A 526 -15.35 -19.49 -9.67
C ILE A 526 -16.79 -19.01 -9.48
N VAL A 527 -17.11 -17.77 -9.85
CA VAL A 527 -18.48 -17.24 -9.78
C VAL A 527 -19.40 -17.98 -10.75
N THR A 528 -18.92 -18.27 -11.95
CA THR A 528 -19.64 -19.06 -12.96
C THR A 528 -19.87 -20.49 -12.47
N SER A 529 -18.87 -21.09 -11.83
CA SER A 529 -18.99 -22.41 -11.20
C SER A 529 -20.02 -22.41 -10.07
N ALA A 530 -20.01 -21.40 -9.21
CA ALA A 530 -21.00 -21.24 -8.14
C ALA A 530 -22.42 -21.06 -8.71
N LYS A 531 -22.56 -20.32 -9.82
CA LYS A 531 -23.83 -20.17 -10.54
C LYS A 531 -24.36 -21.52 -11.06
N VAL A 532 -23.51 -22.36 -11.63
CA VAL A 532 -23.91 -23.70 -12.08
C VAL A 532 -24.41 -24.53 -10.89
N CYS A 533 -23.75 -24.44 -9.72
CA CYS A 533 -24.22 -25.09 -8.50
C CYS A 533 -25.57 -24.53 -8.03
N MET A 534 -25.79 -23.22 -8.11
CA MET A 534 -27.09 -22.60 -7.80
C MET A 534 -28.21 -23.10 -8.71
N GLN A 535 -27.95 -23.19 -10.00
CA GLN A 535 -28.92 -23.70 -10.97
C GLN A 535 -29.29 -25.17 -10.68
N LYS A 536 -28.33 -25.98 -10.21
CA LYS A 536 -28.58 -27.37 -9.78
C LYS A 536 -29.42 -27.48 -8.52
N LEU A 537 -29.43 -26.47 -7.64
CA LEU A 537 -30.36 -26.43 -6.50
C LEU A 537 -31.81 -26.33 -6.95
N ARG A 538 -32.07 -25.79 -8.14
CA ARG A 538 -33.42 -25.60 -8.68
C ARG A 538 -34.06 -26.91 -9.16
N CYS A 539 -34.20 -27.89 -8.27
CA CYS A 539 -34.81 -29.20 -8.53
C CYS A 539 -35.73 -29.61 -7.37
N VAL A 540 -36.49 -30.69 -7.55
CA VAL A 540 -37.41 -31.19 -6.52
C VAL A 540 -36.61 -31.83 -5.39
N GLU A 541 -35.54 -32.54 -5.72
CA GLU A 541 -34.64 -33.20 -4.78
C GLU A 541 -33.97 -32.18 -3.83
N GLY A 542 -33.58 -31.02 -4.38
CA GLY A 542 -33.01 -29.91 -3.61
C GLY A 542 -33.99 -29.38 -2.56
N PHE A 543 -35.24 -29.13 -2.95
CA PHE A 543 -36.31 -28.74 -2.02
C PHE A 543 -36.52 -29.81 -0.94
N THR A 544 -36.70 -31.06 -1.34
CA THR A 544 -36.98 -32.17 -0.41
C THR A 544 -35.88 -32.32 0.64
N LYS A 545 -34.61 -32.21 0.23
CA LYS A 545 -33.46 -32.27 1.14
C LYS A 545 -33.51 -31.19 2.23
N VAL A 546 -33.79 -29.93 1.84
CA VAL A 546 -33.92 -28.82 2.81
C VAL A 546 -35.14 -29.02 3.71
N TRP A 547 -36.26 -29.47 3.13
CA TRP A 547 -37.51 -29.69 3.84
C TRP A 547 -37.41 -30.80 4.89
N GLU A 548 -36.84 -31.95 4.53
CA GLU A 548 -36.68 -33.07 5.45
C GLU A 548 -35.76 -32.73 6.61
N LYS A 549 -34.67 -31.99 6.36
CA LYS A 549 -33.76 -31.52 7.40
C LYS A 549 -34.47 -30.58 8.38
N ALA A 550 -35.26 -29.64 7.87
CA ALA A 550 -36.04 -28.72 8.71
C ALA A 550 -37.12 -29.46 9.52
N ARG A 551 -37.81 -30.42 8.90
CA ARG A 551 -38.86 -31.23 9.54
C ARG A 551 -38.30 -32.13 10.64
N ALA A 552 -37.14 -32.74 10.41
CA ALA A 552 -36.46 -33.56 11.42
C ALA A 552 -36.08 -32.72 12.65
N ALA A 553 -35.49 -31.54 12.44
CA ALA A 553 -35.13 -30.63 13.52
C ALA A 553 -36.37 -30.11 14.29
N ALA A 554 -37.46 -29.77 13.58
CA ALA A 554 -38.70 -29.34 14.22
C ALA A 554 -39.36 -30.44 15.07
N ASN A 555 -39.29 -31.69 14.61
CA ASN A 555 -39.86 -32.84 15.33
C ASN A 555 -39.07 -33.23 16.58
N ALA A 556 -37.78 -32.90 16.65
CA ALA A 556 -36.94 -33.14 17.83
C ALA A 556 -37.26 -32.18 18.99
N LEU A 557 -37.96 -31.07 18.73
CA LEU A 557 -38.33 -30.10 19.75
C LEU A 557 -39.58 -30.53 20.54
N PRO A 558 -39.69 -30.16 21.83
CA PRO A 558 -40.91 -30.39 22.60
C PRO A 558 -42.09 -29.66 21.96
N LYS A 559 -43.15 -30.38 21.59
CA LYS A 559 -44.35 -29.80 20.99
C LYS A 559 -45.04 -28.87 22.00
N SER A 560 -45.20 -27.59 21.66
CA SER A 560 -46.08 -26.68 22.41
C SER A 560 -47.52 -27.18 22.30
N THR A 561 -48.10 -27.56 23.43
CA THR A 561 -49.43 -28.18 23.57
C THR A 561 -50.61 -27.20 23.49
N THR A 562 -50.45 -26.05 22.82
CA THR A 562 -51.58 -25.13 22.61
C THR A 562 -52.18 -25.34 21.21
N PRO A 563 -53.37 -25.94 21.09
CA PRO A 563 -54.02 -26.08 19.79
C PRO A 563 -54.34 -24.69 19.24
N LYS A 564 -53.76 -24.33 18.09
CA LYS A 564 -54.27 -23.21 17.29
C LYS A 564 -55.75 -23.52 17.02
N ARG A 565 -56.67 -22.67 17.48
CA ARG A 565 -58.10 -22.77 17.19
C ARG A 565 -58.28 -22.96 15.68
N ARG A 566 -58.70 -24.15 15.26
CA ARG A 566 -58.93 -24.46 13.84
C ARG A 566 -60.09 -23.57 13.39
N ARG A 567 -59.82 -22.58 12.54
CA ARG A 567 -60.87 -21.75 11.93
C ARG A 567 -61.61 -22.64 10.93
N THR A 568 -62.80 -23.10 11.28
CA THR A 568 -63.70 -23.76 10.33
C THR A 568 -64.28 -22.72 9.40
N GLY A 569 -64.12 -22.92 8.09
CA GLY A 569 -64.83 -22.15 7.08
C GLY A 569 -66.34 -22.24 7.27
N ASN A 570 -67.05 -21.21 6.85
CA ASN A 570 -68.51 -21.21 6.91
C ASN A 570 -69.04 -22.15 5.81
N LYS A 571 -69.47 -23.36 6.20
CA LYS A 571 -70.03 -24.39 5.29
C LYS A 571 -71.25 -23.92 4.50
N ASN A 572 -71.86 -22.80 4.88
CA ASN A 572 -73.01 -22.23 4.18
C ASN A 572 -72.63 -21.52 2.86
N MET A 573 -71.34 -21.34 2.59
CA MET A 573 -70.83 -20.65 1.38
C MET A 573 -70.30 -21.62 0.32
N ASP A 574 -70.33 -22.94 0.56
CA ASP A 574 -69.72 -23.95 -0.32
C ASP A 574 -70.37 -23.99 -1.72
N ASP A 575 -71.64 -23.55 -1.84
CA ASP A 575 -72.41 -23.53 -3.10
C ASP A 575 -72.38 -22.17 -3.84
N TYR A 576 -71.65 -21.18 -3.33
CA TYR A 576 -71.64 -19.82 -3.90
C TYR A 576 -70.28 -19.46 -4.50
N LEU A 577 -70.29 -18.72 -5.61
CA LEU A 577 -69.08 -18.09 -6.15
C LEU A 577 -68.71 -16.89 -5.27
N VAL A 578 -67.62 -16.99 -4.53
CA VAL A 578 -67.14 -15.90 -3.66
C VAL A 578 -66.08 -15.08 -4.37
N GLU A 579 -66.36 -13.79 -4.61
CA GLU A 579 -65.46 -12.87 -5.32
C GLU A 579 -64.38 -12.22 -4.40
N GLU A 580 -64.49 -12.41 -3.07
CA GLU A 580 -63.53 -11.94 -2.07
C GLU A 580 -63.04 -13.09 -1.15
N THR A 581 -61.92 -12.91 -0.45
CA THR A 581 -61.35 -13.98 0.39
C THR A 581 -62.27 -14.29 1.58
N THR A 582 -62.70 -15.55 1.76
CA THR A 582 -63.47 -16.00 2.95
C THR A 582 -62.61 -16.16 4.21
N GLY A 583 -61.33 -15.75 4.16
CA GLY A 583 -60.37 -15.96 5.23
C GLY A 583 -59.90 -17.40 5.40
N GLN A 584 -60.34 -18.33 4.53
CA GLN A 584 -59.77 -19.67 4.36
C GLN A 584 -58.64 -19.59 3.33
N ARG A 585 -57.39 -19.58 3.81
CA ARG A 585 -56.33 -20.24 3.06
C ARG A 585 -56.07 -21.55 3.78
N GLU A 586 -56.29 -22.67 3.10
CA GLU A 586 -55.47 -23.84 3.41
C GLU A 586 -54.07 -23.50 2.92
N ASP A 587 -53.34 -22.69 3.68
CA ASP A 587 -51.92 -22.46 3.44
C ASP A 587 -51.25 -23.80 3.73
N ASP A 588 -51.13 -24.64 2.70
CA ASP A 588 -50.22 -25.76 2.76
C ASP A 588 -48.82 -25.17 2.92
N VAL A 589 -48.32 -25.24 4.16
CA VAL A 589 -47.01 -24.72 4.56
C VAL A 589 -45.94 -25.29 3.64
N GLU A 590 -46.08 -26.53 3.18
CA GLU A 590 -45.13 -27.13 2.24
C GLU A 590 -45.17 -26.43 0.87
N THR A 591 -46.36 -26.17 0.32
CA THR A 591 -46.53 -25.43 -0.95
C THR A 591 -45.95 -24.03 -0.87
N GLU A 592 -46.19 -23.29 0.21
CA GLU A 592 -45.63 -21.93 0.38
C GLU A 592 -44.10 -21.96 0.55
N LEU A 593 -43.56 -22.91 1.33
CA LEU A 593 -42.11 -23.08 1.47
C LEU A 593 -41.46 -23.52 0.15
N LYS A 594 -42.17 -24.28 -0.68
CA LYS A 594 -41.73 -24.68 -2.02
C LYS A 594 -41.71 -23.48 -2.97
N ARG A 595 -42.72 -22.60 -2.93
CA ARG A 595 -42.70 -21.32 -3.65
C ARG A 595 -41.51 -20.48 -3.22
N LEU A 596 -41.32 -20.32 -1.90
CA LEU A 596 -40.22 -19.55 -1.31
C LEU A 596 -38.86 -20.08 -1.74
N TYR A 597 -38.69 -21.41 -1.76
CA TYR A 597 -37.47 -22.08 -2.21
C TYR A 597 -37.11 -21.71 -3.66
N TYR A 598 -38.02 -21.96 -4.59
CA TYR A 598 -37.76 -21.68 -6.00
C TYR A 598 -37.59 -20.18 -6.26
N SER A 599 -38.41 -19.34 -5.64
CA SER A 599 -38.29 -17.89 -5.77
C SER A 599 -36.93 -17.37 -5.26
N THR A 600 -36.44 -17.88 -4.13
CA THR A 600 -35.12 -17.51 -3.59
C THR A 600 -34.00 -17.95 -4.53
N VAL A 601 -34.01 -19.21 -4.98
CA VAL A 601 -32.98 -19.74 -5.90
C VAL A 601 -33.02 -18.99 -7.24
N ASP A 602 -34.20 -18.76 -7.80
CA ASP A 602 -34.38 -18.04 -9.06
C ASP A 602 -33.95 -16.58 -8.95
N SER A 603 -34.21 -15.93 -7.81
CA SER A 603 -33.74 -14.56 -7.54
C SER A 603 -32.22 -14.49 -7.46
N VAL A 604 -31.57 -15.45 -6.82
CA VAL A 604 -30.09 -15.52 -6.76
C VAL A 604 -29.51 -15.73 -8.16
N VAL A 605 -30.02 -16.71 -8.91
CA VAL A 605 -29.53 -17.01 -10.26
C VAL A 605 -29.76 -15.80 -11.19
N GLY A 606 -30.94 -15.17 -11.12
CA GLY A 606 -31.27 -13.98 -11.90
C GLY A 606 -30.37 -12.79 -11.61
N GLU A 607 -30.07 -12.52 -10.34
CA GLU A 607 -29.13 -11.47 -9.94
C GLU A 607 -27.69 -11.79 -10.37
N MET A 608 -27.26 -13.06 -10.31
CA MET A 608 -25.96 -13.47 -10.85
C MET A 608 -25.90 -13.26 -12.37
N ASP A 609 -26.95 -13.65 -13.09
CA ASP A 609 -27.06 -13.43 -14.53
C ASP A 609 -26.96 -11.95 -14.87
N GLN A 610 -27.77 -11.10 -14.24
CA GLN A 610 -27.79 -9.67 -14.53
C GLN A 610 -26.44 -8.99 -14.28
N ARG A 611 -25.69 -9.41 -13.24
CA ARG A 611 -24.45 -8.71 -12.83
C ARG A 611 -23.19 -9.21 -13.54
N PHE A 612 -23.15 -10.47 -13.93
CA PHE A 612 -21.93 -11.10 -14.49
C PHE A 612 -22.02 -11.41 -16.00
N SER A 613 -23.13 -11.12 -16.69
CA SER A 613 -23.33 -11.55 -18.10
C SER A 613 -22.88 -10.56 -19.19
N GLU A 614 -22.96 -9.24 -19.00
CA GLU A 614 -22.96 -8.31 -20.16
C GLU A 614 -21.78 -7.34 -20.29
N GLN A 615 -21.30 -6.71 -19.21
CA GLN A 615 -20.58 -5.44 -19.37
C GLN A 615 -19.13 -5.58 -19.89
N ASN A 616 -18.50 -6.74 -19.72
CA ASN A 616 -17.08 -6.98 -20.08
C ASN A 616 -16.88 -8.32 -20.82
N SER A 617 -17.93 -8.86 -21.46
CA SER A 617 -17.93 -10.18 -22.10
C SER A 617 -16.78 -10.41 -23.11
N HIS A 618 -16.36 -9.37 -23.83
CA HIS A 618 -15.23 -9.42 -24.76
C HIS A 618 -13.87 -9.51 -24.03
N LEU A 619 -13.66 -8.71 -22.98
CA LEU A 619 -12.47 -8.82 -22.12
C LEU A 619 -12.43 -10.19 -21.44
N TYR A 620 -13.57 -10.68 -20.97
CA TYR A 620 -13.66 -12.01 -20.36
C TYR A 620 -13.26 -13.11 -21.31
N ARG A 621 -13.72 -13.08 -22.57
CA ARG A 621 -13.30 -14.04 -23.59
C ARG A 621 -11.80 -13.95 -23.88
N ALA A 622 -11.23 -12.76 -23.96
CA ALA A 622 -9.80 -12.58 -24.17
C ALA A 622 -8.95 -13.10 -23.02
N LEU A 623 -9.38 -12.89 -21.78
CA LEU A 623 -8.71 -13.44 -20.60
C LEU A 623 -8.86 -14.97 -20.53
N ALA A 624 -10.04 -15.50 -20.88
CA ALA A 624 -10.32 -16.94 -20.95
C ALA A 624 -9.40 -17.65 -21.95
N VAL A 625 -9.13 -17.03 -23.09
CA VAL A 625 -8.24 -17.58 -24.13
C VAL A 625 -6.78 -17.68 -23.67
N LEU A 626 -6.39 -16.97 -22.61
CA LEU A 626 -5.06 -17.10 -22.02
C LEU A 626 -5.00 -18.16 -20.91
N ASP A 627 -6.13 -18.80 -20.59
CA ASP A 627 -6.17 -19.97 -19.72
C ASP A 627 -5.74 -21.23 -20.49
N PRO A 628 -4.75 -21.98 -20.02
CA PRO A 628 -4.29 -23.24 -20.65
C PRO A 628 -5.33 -24.35 -20.74
N GLU A 629 -6.45 -24.26 -20.02
CA GLU A 629 -7.60 -25.18 -20.11
C GLU A 629 -8.65 -24.73 -21.14
N SER A 630 -8.45 -23.57 -21.79
CA SER A 630 -9.37 -23.06 -22.80
C SER A 630 -9.23 -23.80 -24.14
N ASP A 631 -10.36 -24.15 -24.76
CA ASP A 631 -10.39 -24.75 -26.11
C ASP A 631 -9.73 -23.84 -27.15
N LEU A 632 -9.87 -22.53 -26.97
CA LEU A 632 -9.33 -21.49 -27.84
C LEU A 632 -7.96 -20.99 -27.34
N PHE A 633 -7.23 -21.74 -26.52
CA PHE A 633 -5.98 -21.29 -25.89
C PHE A 633 -5.03 -20.60 -26.89
N LEU A 634 -4.58 -19.40 -26.52
CA LEU A 634 -3.71 -18.51 -27.31
C LEU A 634 -4.23 -18.16 -28.71
N ASP A 635 -5.56 -18.06 -28.90
CA ASP A 635 -6.15 -17.50 -30.12
C ASP A 635 -5.84 -15.99 -30.26
N PRO A 636 -5.05 -15.58 -31.27
CA PRO A 636 -4.60 -14.20 -31.40
C PRO A 636 -5.74 -13.22 -31.74
N GLU A 637 -6.79 -13.66 -32.43
CA GLU A 637 -7.94 -12.80 -32.77
C GLU A 637 -8.72 -12.39 -31.52
N THR A 638 -8.94 -13.34 -30.60
CA THR A 638 -9.64 -13.04 -29.34
C THR A 638 -8.78 -12.20 -28.39
N VAL A 639 -7.47 -12.46 -28.33
CA VAL A 639 -6.51 -11.70 -27.49
C VAL A 639 -6.34 -10.26 -27.97
N LYS A 640 -6.64 -9.97 -29.23
CA LYS A 640 -6.49 -8.63 -29.81
C LYS A 640 -7.15 -7.52 -29.01
N CYS A 641 -8.32 -7.78 -28.41
CA CYS A 641 -9.03 -6.72 -27.69
C CYS A 641 -8.26 -6.20 -26.46
N ILE A 642 -7.43 -7.02 -25.80
CA ILE A 642 -6.59 -6.57 -24.67
C ILE A 642 -5.28 -5.92 -25.15
N MET A 643 -4.78 -6.32 -26.31
CA MET A 643 -3.56 -5.75 -26.92
C MET A 643 -3.82 -4.36 -27.50
N ASP A 644 -5.01 -4.12 -28.06
CA ASP A 644 -5.42 -2.84 -28.62
C ASP A 644 -5.51 -1.73 -27.55
N LEU A 645 -5.78 -2.07 -26.28
CA LEU A 645 -5.84 -1.11 -25.16
C LEU A 645 -4.51 -0.37 -24.93
N THR A 646 -3.41 -1.00 -25.30
CA THR A 646 -2.05 -0.50 -25.15
C THR A 646 -1.37 -0.26 -26.49
N GLN A 647 -2.11 -0.41 -27.59
CA GLN A 647 -1.60 -0.33 -28.97
C GLN A 647 -0.40 -1.26 -29.20
N SER A 648 -0.42 -2.43 -28.56
CA SER A 648 0.66 -3.40 -28.65
C SER A 648 0.53 -4.25 -29.92
N PRO A 649 1.62 -4.47 -30.68
CA PRO A 649 1.56 -5.27 -31.90
C PRO A 649 1.31 -6.75 -31.58
N ILE A 650 0.62 -7.44 -32.48
CA ILE A 650 0.35 -8.87 -32.39
C ILE A 650 1.15 -9.58 -33.48
N CYS A 651 1.92 -10.59 -33.09
CA CYS A 651 2.64 -11.44 -34.00
C CYS A 651 2.00 -12.84 -34.00
N TYR A 652 1.21 -13.15 -35.03
CA TYR A 652 0.50 -14.43 -35.13
C TYR A 652 1.44 -15.64 -35.04
N ALA A 653 2.62 -15.54 -35.64
CA ALA A 653 3.63 -16.60 -35.58
C ALA A 653 4.11 -16.87 -34.14
N GLU A 654 4.27 -15.84 -33.31
CA GLU A 654 4.64 -16.00 -31.91
C GLU A 654 3.56 -16.74 -31.11
N PHE A 655 2.28 -16.42 -31.34
CA PHE A 655 1.16 -17.11 -30.68
C PHE A 655 1.10 -18.60 -31.05
N GLU A 656 1.27 -18.94 -32.33
CA GLU A 656 1.29 -20.34 -32.78
C GLU A 656 2.48 -21.13 -32.18
N VAL A 657 3.67 -20.52 -32.15
CA VAL A 657 4.85 -21.15 -31.54
C VAL A 657 4.66 -21.31 -30.03
N ALA A 658 4.19 -20.27 -29.33
CA ALA A 658 3.94 -20.31 -27.90
C ALA A 658 2.89 -21.37 -27.52
N LYS A 659 1.82 -21.50 -28.32
CA LYS A 659 0.77 -22.50 -28.14
C LYS A 659 1.32 -23.91 -28.22
N ASN A 660 2.10 -24.22 -29.25
CA ASN A 660 2.73 -25.54 -29.40
C ASN A 660 3.77 -25.80 -28.30
N PHE A 661 4.60 -24.80 -27.97
CA PHE A 661 5.57 -24.89 -26.89
C PHE A 661 4.89 -25.22 -25.55
N LEU A 662 3.93 -24.40 -25.10
CA LEU A 662 3.29 -24.57 -23.80
C LEU A 662 2.48 -25.88 -23.71
N ARG A 663 1.83 -26.31 -24.81
CA ARG A 663 1.16 -27.63 -24.87
C ARG A 663 2.15 -28.77 -24.69
N SER A 664 3.30 -28.74 -25.39
CA SER A 664 4.35 -29.75 -25.22
C SER A 664 4.87 -29.80 -23.77
N GLN A 665 5.01 -28.64 -23.13
CA GLN A 665 5.44 -28.54 -21.74
C GLN A 665 4.40 -29.12 -20.76
N LYS A 666 3.10 -28.90 -21.04
CA LYS A 666 1.98 -29.46 -20.26
C LYS A 666 1.94 -31.00 -20.36
N GLU A 667 2.09 -31.53 -21.57
CA GLU A 667 2.04 -32.98 -21.85
C GLU A 667 3.28 -33.74 -21.34
N SER A 668 4.45 -33.10 -21.34
CA SER A 668 5.72 -33.72 -20.92
C SER A 668 5.87 -33.93 -19.41
N LYS A 669 4.92 -33.45 -18.58
CA LYS A 669 5.00 -33.58 -17.11
C LYS A 669 3.91 -34.47 -16.54
N THR A 670 4.35 -35.44 -15.75
CA THR A 670 3.54 -36.22 -14.81
C THR A 670 3.36 -35.44 -13.50
N GLU A 671 2.09 -35.13 -13.18
CA GLU A 671 1.51 -34.80 -11.86
C GLU A 671 1.97 -33.54 -11.09
N GLY A 672 1.01 -32.68 -10.74
CA GLY A 672 1.04 -31.84 -9.54
C GLY A 672 0.80 -30.34 -9.73
N ASP A 673 1.23 -29.75 -10.84
CA ASP A 673 1.11 -28.30 -11.05
C ASP A 673 -0.23 -27.95 -11.72
N ASN A 674 -1.11 -27.24 -11.00
CA ASN A 674 -2.30 -26.65 -11.62
C ASN A 674 -1.86 -25.53 -12.58
N TRP A 675 -2.01 -25.75 -13.89
CA TRP A 675 -1.58 -24.81 -14.91
C TRP A 675 -2.45 -23.56 -14.86
N THR A 676 -1.87 -22.44 -14.45
CA THR A 676 -2.53 -21.13 -14.40
C THR A 676 -1.75 -20.12 -15.22
N THR A 677 -2.41 -19.06 -15.65
CA THR A 677 -1.79 -17.91 -16.33
C THR A 677 -0.59 -17.37 -15.55
N LYS A 678 -0.70 -17.30 -14.21
CA LYS A 678 0.37 -16.88 -13.31
C LYS A 678 1.57 -17.84 -13.34
N LEU A 679 1.31 -19.15 -13.27
CA LEU A 679 2.37 -20.16 -13.30
C LEU A 679 3.09 -20.17 -14.66
N ILE A 680 2.34 -20.04 -15.75
CA ILE A 680 2.92 -19.98 -17.10
C ILE A 680 3.92 -18.84 -17.19
N LEU A 681 3.49 -17.65 -16.75
CA LEU A 681 4.35 -16.47 -16.81
C LEU A 681 5.57 -16.63 -15.89
N SER A 682 5.39 -17.02 -14.63
CA SER A 682 6.52 -17.14 -13.69
C SER A 682 7.53 -18.22 -14.09
N LYS A 683 7.09 -19.33 -14.65
CA LYS A 683 7.96 -20.47 -15.00
C LYS A 683 8.58 -20.37 -16.38
N TYR A 684 7.85 -19.85 -17.35
CA TYR A 684 8.25 -19.84 -18.77
C TYR A 684 8.56 -18.45 -19.31
N HIS A 685 8.64 -17.41 -18.47
CA HIS A 685 8.98 -16.05 -18.90
C HIS A 685 10.22 -15.98 -19.81
N LYS A 686 11.29 -16.76 -19.55
CA LYS A 686 12.51 -16.75 -20.38
C LYS A 686 12.25 -17.16 -21.83
N ALA A 687 11.38 -18.16 -22.04
CA ALA A 687 10.97 -18.56 -23.39
C ALA A 687 10.05 -17.50 -24.00
N LEU A 688 9.10 -16.97 -23.22
CA LEU A 688 8.17 -15.93 -23.64
C LEU A 688 8.86 -14.60 -23.98
N GLN A 689 10.04 -14.30 -23.42
CA GLN A 689 10.85 -13.12 -23.81
C GLN A 689 11.25 -13.15 -25.29
N THR A 690 11.33 -14.33 -25.91
CA THR A 690 11.55 -14.47 -27.36
C THR A 690 10.29 -14.33 -28.19
N MET A 691 9.13 -14.21 -27.53
CA MET A 691 7.79 -14.03 -28.11
C MET A 691 7.09 -12.82 -27.45
N PRO A 692 7.58 -11.58 -27.69
CA PRO A 692 7.17 -10.40 -26.94
C PRO A 692 5.67 -10.09 -27.00
N SER A 693 4.98 -10.41 -28.10
CA SER A 693 3.53 -10.19 -28.22
C SER A 693 2.74 -11.10 -27.27
N VAL A 694 3.17 -12.36 -27.13
CA VAL A 694 2.57 -13.34 -26.21
C VAL A 694 2.88 -12.98 -24.76
N LEU A 695 4.13 -12.61 -24.46
CA LEU A 695 4.53 -12.15 -23.12
C LEU A 695 3.69 -10.94 -22.69
N THR A 696 3.49 -9.98 -23.60
CA THR A 696 2.69 -8.78 -23.36
C THR A 696 1.22 -9.14 -23.06
N ALA A 697 0.64 -10.08 -23.81
CA ALA A 697 -0.72 -10.55 -23.57
C ALA A 697 -0.88 -11.17 -22.17
N PHE A 698 0.05 -12.04 -21.75
CA PHE A 698 0.05 -12.62 -20.40
C PHE A 698 0.19 -11.55 -19.31
N LYS A 699 1.10 -10.57 -19.50
CA LYS A 699 1.28 -9.47 -18.56
C LYS A 699 -0.03 -8.67 -18.41
N HIS A 700 -0.64 -8.24 -19.52
CA HIS A 700 -1.89 -7.49 -19.48
C HIS A 700 -3.00 -8.26 -18.78
N ALA A 701 -3.14 -9.56 -19.07
CA ALA A 701 -4.16 -10.40 -18.45
C ALA A 701 -4.06 -10.45 -16.92
N LEU A 702 -2.84 -10.61 -16.40
CA LEU A 702 -2.59 -10.65 -14.96
C LEU A 702 -2.66 -9.28 -14.28
N THR A 703 -2.42 -8.20 -15.05
CA THR A 703 -2.58 -6.82 -14.58
C THR A 703 -4.04 -6.48 -14.29
N PHE A 704 -5.03 -7.08 -14.97
CA PHE A 704 -6.44 -6.84 -14.66
C PHE A 704 -6.80 -7.26 -13.23
N GLY A 705 -7.42 -6.35 -12.48
CA GLY A 705 -7.86 -6.59 -11.11
C GLY A 705 -9.31 -7.07 -11.02
N ALA A 706 -9.59 -7.97 -10.08
CA ALA A 706 -10.93 -8.54 -9.87
C ALA A 706 -11.78 -7.78 -8.84
N SER A 707 -11.17 -7.26 -7.77
CA SER A 707 -11.88 -6.72 -6.61
C SER A 707 -11.15 -5.55 -5.98
N THR A 708 -11.82 -4.73 -5.18
CA THR A 708 -11.22 -3.65 -4.38
C THR A 708 -10.83 -4.10 -2.97
N ALA A 709 -10.67 -5.40 -2.72
CA ALA A 709 -10.41 -5.95 -1.38
C ALA A 709 -9.17 -5.34 -0.69
N MET A 710 -8.09 -5.06 -1.44
CA MET A 710 -6.92 -4.36 -0.91
C MET A 710 -7.22 -2.93 -0.46
N CYS A 711 -8.09 -2.21 -1.19
CA CYS A 711 -8.55 -0.89 -0.78
C CYS A 711 -9.35 -0.99 0.54
N GLU A 712 -10.26 -1.97 0.65
CA GLU A 712 -11.01 -2.22 1.88
C GLU A 712 -10.09 -2.56 3.08
N ASN A 713 -9.07 -3.39 2.85
CA ASN A 713 -8.07 -3.74 3.87
C ASN A 713 -7.29 -2.51 4.34
N SER A 714 -6.97 -1.57 3.44
CA SER A 714 -6.30 -0.32 3.81
C SER A 714 -7.15 0.55 4.76
N PHE A 715 -8.48 0.45 4.69
CA PHE A 715 -9.37 1.16 5.61
C PHE A 715 -9.37 0.58 7.02
N SER A 716 -9.01 -0.71 7.17
CA SER A 716 -8.74 -1.30 8.48
C SER A 716 -7.52 -0.63 9.14
N SER A 717 -6.43 -0.46 8.38
CA SER A 717 -5.26 0.30 8.82
C SER A 717 -5.61 1.77 9.09
N LEU A 718 -6.40 2.42 8.22
CA LEU A 718 -6.90 3.78 8.44
C LEU A 718 -7.62 3.91 9.77
N ARG A 719 -8.54 3.00 10.09
CA ARG A 719 -9.28 3.04 11.36
C ARG A 719 -8.35 2.86 12.57
N ASN A 720 -7.37 1.96 12.46
CA ASN A 720 -6.43 1.73 13.55
C ASN A 720 -5.46 2.89 13.73
N VAL A 721 -5.10 3.62 12.66
CA VAL A 721 -4.24 4.81 12.71
C VAL A 721 -5.03 6.08 13.09
N PHE A 722 -6.27 6.20 12.66
CA PHE A 722 -7.16 7.34 12.87
C PHE A 722 -8.26 7.00 13.89
N SER A 723 -7.84 6.74 15.12
CA SER A 723 -8.75 6.46 16.25
C SER A 723 -9.42 7.73 16.79
N ASP A 724 -10.44 7.58 17.65
CA ASP A 724 -11.18 8.71 18.24
C ASP A 724 -10.29 9.74 18.94
N HIS A 725 -9.22 9.29 19.56
CA HIS A 725 -8.24 10.13 20.25
C HIS A 725 -7.27 10.87 19.29
N ARG A 726 -7.34 10.59 17.98
CA ARG A 726 -6.45 11.13 16.93
C ARG A 726 -7.20 11.86 15.82
N ARG A 727 -8.45 12.29 16.07
CA ARG A 727 -9.30 12.96 15.08
C ARG A 727 -8.75 14.30 14.57
N SER A 728 -7.88 14.96 15.33
CA SER A 728 -7.22 16.21 14.94
C SER A 728 -5.99 16.01 14.03
N MET A 729 -5.69 14.77 13.62
CA MET A 729 -4.54 14.48 12.76
C MET A 729 -4.72 15.09 11.36
N LEU A 730 -3.69 15.80 10.89
CA LEU A 730 -3.64 16.36 9.54
C LEU A 730 -3.74 15.28 8.45
N HIS A 731 -4.41 15.60 7.34
CA HIS A 731 -4.61 14.69 6.20
C HIS A 731 -3.30 14.09 5.67
N LYS A 732 -2.24 14.91 5.53
CA LYS A 732 -0.92 14.43 5.08
C LYS A 732 -0.33 13.37 6.03
N ARG A 733 -0.30 13.66 7.34
CA ARG A 733 0.24 12.71 8.34
C ARG A 733 -0.59 11.43 8.37
N LYS A 734 -1.91 11.55 8.26
CA LYS A 734 -2.84 10.42 8.20
C LYS A 734 -2.52 9.50 7.02
N ALA A 735 -2.42 10.05 5.80
CA ALA A 735 -2.10 9.30 4.59
C ALA A 735 -0.76 8.54 4.71
N GLN A 736 0.29 9.23 5.15
CA GLN A 736 1.64 8.66 5.28
C GLN A 736 1.70 7.54 6.32
N LEU A 737 1.06 7.72 7.48
CA LEU A 737 1.01 6.68 8.51
C LEU A 737 0.23 5.44 8.03
N VAL A 738 -0.86 5.63 7.28
CA VAL A 738 -1.65 4.51 6.76
C VAL A 738 -0.87 3.75 5.68
N GLN A 739 -0.20 4.45 4.77
CA GLN A 739 0.64 3.84 3.74
C GLN A 739 1.72 2.97 4.39
N LEU A 740 2.51 3.55 5.31
CA LEU A 740 3.60 2.84 5.99
C LEU A 740 3.10 1.67 6.85
N ALA A 741 1.97 1.84 7.52
CA ALA A 741 1.39 0.77 8.32
C ALA A 741 0.79 -0.38 7.50
N PHE A 742 0.45 -0.12 6.24
CA PHE A 742 -0.09 -1.10 5.30
C PHE A 742 1.03 -1.82 4.54
N GLU A 743 1.95 -1.05 3.94
CA GLU A 743 3.16 -1.51 3.23
C GLU A 743 4.27 -1.87 4.24
N ARG A 744 3.99 -2.84 5.11
CA ARG A 744 4.88 -3.21 6.23
C ARG A 744 6.21 -3.79 5.77
N ASP A 745 6.19 -4.58 4.71
CA ASP A 745 7.36 -5.17 4.07
C ASP A 745 8.33 -4.08 3.59
N LEU A 746 7.83 -3.06 2.87
CA LEU A 746 8.64 -1.93 2.40
C LEU A 746 9.06 -1.00 3.55
N THR A 747 8.17 -0.78 4.52
CA THR A 747 8.48 0.05 5.70
C THR A 747 9.58 -0.56 6.54
N ARG A 748 9.59 -1.89 6.71
CA ARG A 748 10.65 -2.58 7.44
C ARG A 748 12.00 -2.41 6.75
N LYS A 749 12.05 -2.46 5.40
CA LYS A 749 13.27 -2.17 4.63
C LYS A 749 13.84 -0.78 4.91
N CYS A 750 12.99 0.22 5.22
CA CYS A 750 13.46 1.56 5.60
C CYS A 750 14.25 1.58 6.92
N THR A 751 13.99 0.65 7.83
CA THR A 751 14.72 0.51 9.11
C THR A 751 15.89 -0.46 9.04
N THR A 752 15.97 -1.27 7.96
CA THR A 752 17.03 -2.27 7.75
C THR A 752 17.90 -1.91 6.54
N GLU A 753 17.46 -2.27 5.34
CA GLU A 753 18.22 -2.19 4.09
C GLU A 753 18.43 -0.76 3.59
N TRP A 754 17.42 0.10 3.71
CA TRP A 754 17.42 1.47 3.18
C TRP A 754 17.69 2.53 4.25
N LYS A 755 18.15 2.10 5.42
CA LYS A 755 18.39 2.98 6.56
C LYS A 755 19.39 4.09 6.27
N ASP A 756 20.48 3.78 5.56
CA ASP A 756 21.47 4.78 5.14
C ASP A 756 20.86 5.81 4.18
N THR A 757 19.98 5.37 3.26
CA THR A 757 19.24 6.26 2.36
C THR A 757 18.37 7.24 3.14
N VAL A 758 17.61 6.76 4.13
CA VAL A 758 16.78 7.62 4.99
C VAL A 758 17.65 8.60 5.80
N LEU A 759 18.77 8.14 6.36
CA LEU A 759 19.70 8.99 7.10
C LEU A 759 20.32 10.09 6.22
N ARG A 760 20.75 9.75 5.00
CA ARG A 760 21.29 10.74 4.05
C ARG A 760 20.25 11.79 3.69
N ARG A 761 19.01 11.37 3.40
CA ARG A 761 17.90 12.31 3.12
C ARG A 761 17.59 13.20 4.31
N PHE A 762 17.59 12.62 5.50
CA PHE A 762 17.43 13.39 6.73
C PHE A 762 18.55 14.43 6.90
N ASN A 763 19.78 14.13 6.47
CA ASN A 763 20.92 15.05 6.52
C ASN A 763 20.95 16.13 5.42
N VAL A 764 20.06 16.10 4.42
CA VAL A 764 20.05 17.10 3.33
C VAL A 764 19.74 18.51 3.86
N ARG A 765 18.90 18.62 4.89
CA ARG A 765 18.61 19.91 5.54
C ARG A 765 19.69 20.24 6.56
N THR A 766 19.87 21.53 6.86
CA THR A 766 20.82 21.98 7.88
C THR A 766 20.49 21.35 9.25
N ARG A 767 21.40 20.50 9.75
CA ARG A 767 21.27 19.79 11.03
C ARG A 767 22.29 20.30 12.05
N ARG A 768 21.94 20.20 13.33
CA ARG A 768 22.81 20.53 14.46
C ARG A 768 23.83 19.42 14.73
N LEU A 769 23.41 18.17 14.55
CA LEU A 769 24.31 17.02 14.48
C LEU A 769 24.82 16.88 13.06
N GLN A 770 26.14 16.79 12.90
CA GLN A 770 26.74 16.31 11.67
C GLN A 770 26.59 14.79 11.61
N LEU A 771 26.11 14.27 10.48
CA LEU A 771 25.91 12.84 10.25
C LEU A 771 26.90 12.25 9.23
N PHE A 772 27.38 13.06 8.29
CA PHE A 772 28.28 12.67 7.21
C PHE A 772 29.40 13.67 7.03
#